data_AF-A0A9W4DNB2-F1
#
_entry.id   AF-A0A9W4DNB2-F1
#
_cell.length_a   1.000
_cell.length_b   1.000
_cell.length_c   1.000
_cell.angle_alpha   90.00
_cell.angle_beta   90.00
_cell.angle_gamma   90.00
#
_symmetry.space_group_name_H-M   'P 1'
#
loop_
_entity.id
_entity.type
_entity.pdbx_description
1 polymer ?
#
loop_
_entity_poly.entity_id
_entity_poly.type
_entity_poly.pdbx_seq_one_letter_code
_entity_poly.pdbx_strand_id
1 'polypeptide(L)'
;MSEFAADRGVSSYGNSKSRPHQPQPDQSFLHQGNIDSNTLVQNQDGSLTGVPTPYATPQNTTYQSDHNQVADLAASMTQMNISDPAPIRKKKNKDRHAYHNVEHTGSSASINDPLNGTSFLTNAGYTAQTGQFHNPTITPQMSQFPAPANTIFNPSSSASPAEFASRASKPADSGYSANLHTSAHGQVDPDQIPSVSKSREYYSRHYLNHVYPTFEHHIPPPASVSFVALDQGNASPKFTRLTMNSIPSTLEALQSTYLPLGLLLQPLAPLQPGELEVPVLDFGDTGPPRCQRCRAYINPFMVFRSGGNKFICNMCNYANDVPSEYFCALTPQGARVDREQRPELMRGTVEFLVPKEYWSKEPVGMHWLFVIDVSQEAFNKGYLESFCKGIIAALYGGDRKETEDQTTNRNIPAGSKVGFITFDKDVHFYNISSVLEEAQMLVMPDIDEPFVPLNDGLFVNPYDSKENITTLLTQLPALFSQVKNPEPALLPTLNAALAALEKTGGKIVCSLASLPTWGPGRLFLRDDGKQNIGDAEKNLFSTEHPGWKKISEKMVQSGIGADFFLAAPRGGYLDIATIGHISASTGGETFYYPNFVFPRDTEKLVQEVVHTVTRETGYQVLMKVRCSTGLQVSSYAGNFHGNAFRSDIEFGVIDRDKAIGVMFKYDGKLDAKLDAHFQSALLYTTSSGERRVRCSNVIASVSDNAKDCMRYVDQDAVYALIAKEAVAKIVSNSLKDIRGALSEKNVDILASYRKNFSGSHPPGQLVIPENLKELSMYILSLIKTRALKGGQEPSDHRVHSMRMIKSMGALELSLYLYPRMIPIHNLAPEDGFPDDQGHLRMPASIRNSFARVEEGGAYLIDNGQNCYLWIHAQISPNFITDLFGEGMDSLKALDSLISSLPILPTHLSAQVRNILEYLRSMRGSKALTIQLARQGLDGAEYEFARMLVEDRNNEAHSYVDWLVHIHRHVQLELTGQRKKDSDASITSNLAGLRPPYW
;
A
#
# COMPACT_ATOMS: atom_id res chain seq x y z
N MET A 1 16.71 52.61 14.92
CA MET A 1 17.17 54.02 14.97
C MET A 1 16.53 54.74 13.79
N SER A 2 15.97 55.93 14.03
CA SER A 2 15.54 56.99 13.08
C SER A 2 14.62 56.68 11.89
N GLU A 3 13.76 57.58 11.40
CA GLU A 3 12.85 58.61 12.01
C GLU A 3 11.99 59.25 10.87
N PHE A 4 10.95 60.03 11.23
CA PHE A 4 10.03 60.83 10.36
C PHE A 4 9.09 60.04 9.40
N ALA A 5 7.75 60.13 9.41
CA ALA A 5 6.74 61.11 9.85
C ALA A 5 6.38 62.23 8.84
N ALA A 6 5.12 62.24 8.40
CA ALA A 6 4.39 63.37 7.80
C ALA A 6 2.87 63.20 8.07
N ASP A 7 2.14 64.32 8.18
CA ASP A 7 0.87 64.45 8.92
C ASP A 7 -0.16 65.32 8.15
N ARG A 8 -1.38 65.50 8.70
CA ARG A 8 -2.58 66.29 8.31
C ARG A 8 -3.78 65.44 7.80
N GLY A 9 -5.03 65.65 8.23
CA GLY A 9 -5.52 66.52 9.32
C GLY A 9 -7.07 66.66 9.42
N VAL A 10 -7.62 66.34 10.60
CA VAL A 10 -8.77 66.91 11.35
C VAL A 10 -10.06 67.40 10.64
N SER A 11 -11.23 66.82 11.02
CA SER A 11 -12.51 67.49 11.44
C SER A 11 -13.71 66.51 11.36
N SER A 12 -14.85 66.62 12.08
CA SER A 12 -15.13 66.78 13.53
C SER A 12 -16.65 66.51 13.80
N TYR A 13 -17.01 66.13 15.04
CA TYR A 13 -18.37 66.05 15.62
C TYR A 13 -19.44 65.06 15.09
N GLY A 14 -20.10 64.35 16.02
CA GLY A 14 -21.39 63.66 15.81
C GLY A 14 -21.62 62.45 16.74
N ASN A 15 -22.42 62.61 17.81
CA ASN A 15 -22.56 61.60 18.88
C ASN A 15 -24.01 61.10 19.02
N SER A 16 -24.31 59.82 18.74
CA SER A 16 -25.57 59.18 19.19
C SER A 16 -25.57 57.65 19.18
N LYS A 17 -25.94 57.08 20.34
CA LYS A 17 -26.17 55.67 20.73
C LYS A 17 -26.91 54.76 19.73
N SER A 18 -26.46 53.52 19.57
CA SER A 18 -27.32 52.30 19.51
C SER A 18 -26.53 51.01 19.75
N ARG A 19 -27.19 49.96 20.28
CA ARG A 19 -26.60 48.65 20.65
C ARG A 19 -26.28 47.77 19.42
N PRO A 20 -25.32 46.83 19.50
CA PRO A 20 -25.12 45.81 18.47
C PRO A 20 -26.20 44.72 18.53
N HIS A 21 -26.63 44.24 17.37
CA HIS A 21 -27.62 43.15 17.23
C HIS A 21 -26.91 41.86 16.84
N GLN A 22 -27.24 40.74 17.51
CA GLN A 22 -26.90 39.40 17.03
C GLN A 22 -27.82 39.03 15.85
N PRO A 23 -27.33 38.28 14.85
CA PRO A 23 -28.14 37.43 13.99
C PRO A 23 -28.11 35.97 14.48
N GLN A 24 -29.28 35.34 14.57
CA GLN A 24 -29.45 33.89 14.62
C GLN A 24 -29.66 33.33 13.20
N PRO A 25 -29.50 32.00 12.97
CA PRO A 25 -29.50 31.42 11.64
C PRO A 25 -30.91 31.08 11.13
N ASP A 26 -31.14 31.22 9.83
CA ASP A 26 -32.34 30.73 9.14
C ASP A 26 -32.00 29.58 8.18
N GLN A 27 -32.92 28.61 8.10
CA GLN A 27 -32.82 27.44 7.23
C GLN A 27 -33.60 27.63 5.91
N SER A 28 -33.16 26.87 4.90
CA SER A 28 -33.96 26.31 3.78
C SER A 28 -34.93 27.20 2.98
N PHE A 29 -34.58 27.44 1.72
CA PHE A 29 -35.54 27.73 0.66
C PHE A 29 -35.81 26.48 -0.20
N LEU A 30 -37.06 26.02 -0.21
CA LEU A 30 -37.64 25.19 -1.28
C LEU A 30 -38.63 26.06 -2.04
N HIS A 31 -38.61 26.04 -3.37
CA HIS A 31 -39.53 26.83 -4.20
C HIS A 31 -40.60 25.95 -4.86
N GLN A 32 -41.84 26.45 -4.89
CA GLN A 32 -43.04 25.73 -5.34
C GLN A 32 -43.45 26.08 -6.78
N GLY A 33 -44.29 25.22 -7.36
CA GLY A 33 -45.28 25.54 -8.39
C GLY A 33 -46.17 24.32 -8.63
N ASN A 34 -47.31 24.17 -7.93
CA ASN A 34 -48.67 24.63 -8.31
C ASN A 34 -49.24 23.88 -9.54
N ILE A 35 -50.50 23.40 -9.60
CA ILE A 35 -51.79 24.09 -9.34
C ILE A 35 -52.93 23.09 -8.96
N ASP A 36 -53.79 23.49 -8.00
CA ASP A 36 -55.25 23.25 -7.74
C ASP A 36 -55.91 21.84 -7.93
N SER A 37 -56.97 21.44 -7.20
CA SER A 37 -58.13 22.23 -6.74
C SER A 37 -58.85 21.70 -5.47
N ASN A 38 -59.53 22.61 -4.76
CA ASN A 38 -60.32 22.37 -3.53
C ASN A 38 -61.64 21.58 -3.72
N THR A 39 -62.08 20.87 -2.66
CA THR A 39 -63.44 21.05 -2.11
C THR A 39 -63.54 20.57 -0.64
N LEU A 40 -64.28 21.31 0.19
CA LEU A 40 -64.55 21.06 1.61
C LEU A 40 -65.93 20.40 1.80
N VAL A 41 -66.19 19.76 2.97
CA VAL A 41 -67.27 20.10 3.96
C VAL A 41 -67.65 18.91 4.89
N GLN A 42 -67.29 19.05 6.18
CA GLN A 42 -68.02 18.77 7.45
C GLN A 42 -68.57 17.38 7.91
N ASN A 43 -68.63 17.28 9.26
CA ASN A 43 -69.52 16.49 10.15
C ASN A 43 -69.21 14.98 10.38
N GLN A 44 -69.42 14.38 11.57
CA GLN A 44 -69.52 14.87 12.98
C GLN A 44 -69.40 13.68 13.98
N ASP A 45 -69.00 13.97 15.22
CA ASP A 45 -69.17 13.25 16.53
C ASP A 45 -69.58 11.75 16.66
N GLY A 46 -68.96 11.05 17.64
CA GLY A 46 -69.41 9.76 18.20
C GLY A 46 -68.46 9.20 19.28
N SER A 47 -68.97 8.72 20.43
CA SER A 47 -68.19 8.64 21.69
C SER A 47 -68.49 7.43 22.61
N LEU A 48 -67.53 7.10 23.52
CA LEU A 48 -67.68 6.29 24.77
C LEU A 48 -67.94 4.76 24.57
N THR A 49 -67.67 3.77 25.45
CA THR A 49 -66.92 3.58 26.74
C THR A 49 -66.89 2.06 27.08
N GLY A 50 -66.00 1.58 27.97
CA GLY A 50 -66.33 0.42 28.85
C GLY A 50 -65.21 -0.57 29.24
N VAL A 51 -65.02 -0.79 30.54
CA VAL A 51 -64.15 -1.80 31.21
C VAL A 51 -64.92 -2.35 32.43
N PRO A 52 -64.95 -3.67 32.74
CA PRO A 52 -64.40 -4.18 34.02
C PRO A 52 -63.98 -5.68 34.09
N THR A 53 -63.49 -6.12 35.28
CA THR A 53 -63.08 -7.49 35.70
C THR A 53 -63.53 -7.70 37.19
N PRO A 54 -63.02 -8.60 38.08
CA PRO A 54 -62.12 -9.78 38.01
C PRO A 54 -62.57 -11.03 38.89
N TYR A 55 -61.66 -12.00 39.15
CA TYR A 55 -61.59 -12.98 40.28
C TYR A 55 -62.58 -14.21 40.35
N ALA A 56 -62.27 -15.41 40.91
CA ALA A 56 -61.03 -16.02 41.52
C ALA A 56 -61.09 -17.58 41.76
N THR A 57 -59.90 -18.25 41.84
CA THR A 57 -59.43 -19.38 42.75
C THR A 57 -60.16 -20.76 42.86
N PRO A 58 -59.59 -21.88 43.43
CA PRO A 58 -58.47 -22.02 44.40
C PRO A 58 -57.41 -23.18 44.22
N GLN A 59 -56.60 -23.37 45.29
CA GLN A 59 -55.26 -23.98 45.49
C GLN A 59 -55.10 -25.53 45.51
N ASN A 60 -53.85 -26.02 45.38
CA ASN A 60 -53.22 -26.98 46.33
C ASN A 60 -51.66 -26.95 46.28
N THR A 61 -50.94 -27.57 47.23
CA THR A 61 -49.47 -27.42 47.47
C THR A 61 -48.66 -28.75 47.28
N THR A 62 -47.34 -28.95 47.52
CA THR A 62 -46.31 -28.31 48.41
C THR A 62 -44.85 -28.78 48.10
N TYR A 63 -43.84 -28.09 48.69
CA TYR A 63 -42.45 -28.52 49.07
C TYR A 63 -41.24 -28.58 48.08
N GLN A 64 -40.23 -27.73 48.38
CA GLN A 64 -38.75 -27.91 48.48
C GLN A 64 -38.00 -28.83 47.47
N SER A 65 -37.04 -28.39 46.62
CA SER A 65 -35.74 -27.67 46.77
C SER A 65 -34.49 -28.58 46.83
N ASP A 66 -33.58 -28.50 45.84
CA ASP A 66 -32.13 -28.24 46.06
C ASP A 66 -31.36 -27.91 44.75
N HIS A 67 -30.10 -27.48 44.90
CA HIS A 67 -29.14 -27.00 43.90
C HIS A 67 -28.43 -28.08 43.04
N ASN A 68 -27.71 -27.58 42.02
CA ASN A 68 -26.64 -28.20 41.20
C ASN A 68 -27.03 -29.03 39.98
N GLN A 69 -26.82 -28.46 38.77
CA GLN A 69 -26.03 -29.04 37.66
C GLN A 69 -26.01 -28.10 36.43
N VAL A 70 -25.03 -27.19 36.37
CA VAL A 70 -24.62 -26.52 35.11
C VAL A 70 -23.10 -26.43 35.08
N ALA A 71 -22.45 -27.59 35.04
CA ALA A 71 -20.99 -27.72 35.02
C ALA A 71 -20.53 -29.07 34.43
N ASP A 72 -21.06 -29.49 33.28
CA ASP A 72 -20.57 -30.73 32.63
C ASP A 72 -20.78 -30.79 31.10
N LEU A 73 -20.33 -29.75 30.37
CA LEU A 73 -20.29 -29.77 28.89
C LEU A 73 -18.96 -29.28 28.29
N ALA A 74 -17.93 -29.09 29.12
CA ALA A 74 -16.61 -28.58 28.71
C ALA A 74 -15.47 -29.63 28.78
N ALA A 75 -15.79 -30.91 29.05
CA ALA A 75 -14.81 -31.94 29.38
C ALA A 75 -14.73 -33.13 28.38
N SER A 76 -15.31 -33.02 27.17
CA SER A 76 -15.51 -34.17 26.27
C SER A 76 -14.56 -34.29 25.07
N MET A 77 -13.48 -33.50 24.98
CA MET A 77 -12.51 -33.58 23.87
C MET A 77 -11.02 -33.65 24.29
N THR A 78 -10.70 -34.21 25.46
CA THR A 78 -9.29 -34.51 25.79
C THR A 78 -9.13 -35.72 26.71
N GLN A 79 -9.25 -36.93 26.14
CA GLN A 79 -8.55 -38.18 26.50
C GLN A 79 -9.34 -39.40 25.99
N MET A 80 -8.74 -40.18 25.09
CA MET A 80 -8.50 -41.62 25.27
C MET A 80 -7.90 -42.22 24.00
N ASN A 81 -6.94 -43.14 24.18
CA ASN A 81 -6.47 -44.06 23.16
C ASN A 81 -6.03 -45.36 23.86
N ILE A 82 -6.02 -46.49 23.15
CA ILE A 82 -5.65 -47.86 23.60
C ILE A 82 -6.79 -48.68 24.28
N SER A 83 -7.39 -49.61 23.53
CA SER A 83 -7.23 -51.08 23.72
C SER A 83 -7.94 -51.91 22.62
N ASP A 84 -7.38 -53.10 22.33
CA ASP A 84 -7.67 -54.00 21.19
C ASP A 84 -8.86 -54.97 21.45
N PRO A 85 -9.52 -55.55 20.42
CA PRO A 85 -9.08 -56.86 19.92
C PRO A 85 -9.23 -57.15 18.40
N ALA A 86 -8.43 -58.10 17.91
CA ALA A 86 -8.30 -58.54 16.50
C ALA A 86 -9.10 -59.86 16.21
N PRO A 87 -8.90 -60.63 15.09
CA PRO A 87 -8.24 -60.38 13.78
C PRO A 87 -9.06 -60.87 12.53
N ILE A 88 -8.58 -60.65 11.28
CA ILE A 88 -8.40 -61.67 10.20
C ILE A 88 -7.85 -61.11 8.84
N ARG A 89 -6.65 -61.59 8.47
CA ARG A 89 -6.02 -61.90 7.15
C ARG A 89 -6.03 -60.95 5.91
N LYS A 90 -4.87 -60.31 5.72
CA LYS A 90 -3.90 -60.44 4.58
C LYS A 90 -4.31 -60.21 3.11
N LYS A 91 -3.62 -59.26 2.45
CA LYS A 91 -2.47 -59.54 1.52
C LYS A 91 -1.54 -58.32 1.35
N LYS A 92 -0.26 -58.57 1.05
CA LYS A 92 0.85 -57.58 0.90
C LYS A 92 1.33 -57.50 -0.55
N ASN A 93 1.90 -56.35 -0.96
CA ASN A 93 3.30 -56.20 -1.44
C ASN A 93 3.53 -54.77 -1.98
N LYS A 94 4.73 -54.16 -1.99
CA LYS A 94 5.94 -54.27 -1.13
C LYS A 94 6.93 -53.18 -1.59
N ASP A 95 7.15 -52.12 -0.81
CA ASP A 95 8.23 -51.15 -1.08
C ASP A 95 9.63 -51.71 -0.75
N ARG A 96 10.65 -51.10 -1.38
CA ARG A 96 12.07 -51.43 -1.19
C ARG A 96 12.84 -50.18 -0.73
N HIS A 97 13.24 -50.18 0.54
CA HIS A 97 14.38 -49.39 1.02
C HIS A 97 15.59 -50.30 1.27
N ALA A 98 16.79 -49.71 1.21
CA ALA A 98 18.02 -50.27 1.76
C ALA A 98 18.76 -49.18 2.56
N TYR A 99 19.07 -49.47 3.82
CA TYR A 99 20.07 -48.78 4.66
C TYR A 99 21.49 -49.31 4.30
N HIS A 100 22.67 -48.95 4.84
CA HIS A 100 23.23 -48.33 6.08
C HIS A 100 24.56 -47.62 5.69
N ASN A 101 25.35 -46.84 6.47
CA ASN A 101 25.32 -46.23 7.83
C ASN A 101 26.41 -45.09 7.85
N VAL A 102 26.61 -44.38 8.98
CA VAL A 102 27.88 -44.33 9.78
C VAL A 102 27.69 -43.40 11.01
N GLU A 103 27.83 -44.05 12.17
CA GLU A 103 28.18 -43.70 13.57
C GLU A 103 28.30 -42.27 14.15
N HIS A 104 28.11 -42.21 15.49
CA HIS A 104 28.23 -41.07 16.40
C HIS A 104 29.40 -41.23 17.39
N THR A 105 30.15 -40.14 17.63
CA THR A 105 30.89 -39.78 18.87
C THR A 105 31.00 -38.23 18.89
N GLY A 106 31.17 -37.48 19.99
CA GLY A 106 31.12 -37.76 21.43
C GLY A 106 31.61 -36.53 22.25
N SER A 107 30.71 -35.90 23.04
CA SER A 107 30.93 -35.07 24.26
C SER A 107 32.09 -34.05 24.39
N SER A 108 31.71 -32.77 24.52
CA SER A 108 32.15 -31.72 25.50
C SER A 108 33.47 -31.81 26.31
N ALA A 109 34.23 -30.70 26.34
CA ALA A 109 34.98 -30.23 27.52
C ALA A 109 35.32 -28.71 27.45
N SER A 110 35.43 -28.05 28.61
CA SER A 110 35.69 -26.61 28.81
C SER A 110 36.99 -26.36 29.60
N ILE A 111 37.79 -25.35 29.25
CA ILE A 111 39.02 -24.96 29.99
C ILE A 111 39.23 -23.42 29.95
N ASN A 112 39.29 -22.77 31.13
CA ASN A 112 40.00 -21.50 31.38
C ASN A 112 41.51 -21.83 31.63
N ASP A 113 42.53 -20.98 31.55
CA ASP A 113 42.63 -19.53 31.86
C ASP A 113 43.94 -18.94 31.21
N PRO A 114 44.66 -17.88 31.66
CA PRO A 114 45.15 -16.82 30.74
C PRO A 114 46.69 -16.66 30.65
N LEU A 115 47.19 -15.76 29.76
CA LEU A 115 48.27 -14.77 30.08
C LEU A 115 48.62 -13.77 28.94
N ASN A 116 48.87 -12.50 29.33
CA ASN A 116 49.78 -11.47 28.77
C ASN A 116 50.12 -11.37 27.26
N GLY A 117 49.49 -10.40 26.58
CA GLY A 117 50.08 -9.07 26.32
C GLY A 117 51.38 -8.89 25.49
N THR A 118 51.28 -8.08 24.43
CA THR A 118 52.27 -7.02 24.08
C THR A 118 51.64 -5.98 23.15
N SER A 119 52.03 -4.71 23.33
CA SER A 119 51.59 -3.54 22.54
C SER A 119 52.22 -3.51 21.14
N PHE A 120 51.71 -2.68 20.21
CA PHE A 120 52.50 -1.65 19.48
C PHE A 120 51.62 -0.71 18.63
N LEU A 121 52.24 0.36 18.10
CA LEU A 121 51.62 1.63 17.71
C LEU A 121 51.44 1.82 16.18
N THR A 122 50.40 2.60 15.85
CA THR A 122 50.22 3.56 14.74
C THR A 122 51.21 3.63 13.55
N ASN A 123 50.61 3.80 12.35
CA ASN A 123 50.78 4.95 11.42
C ASN A 123 51.19 4.63 9.96
N ALA A 124 50.82 5.55 9.05
CA ALA A 124 51.08 5.61 7.59
C ALA A 124 50.39 4.52 6.75
N GLY A 125 49.98 4.76 5.50
CA GLY A 125 50.06 5.98 4.67
C GLY A 125 50.41 5.58 3.23
N TYR A 126 49.47 5.72 2.28
CA TYR A 126 49.63 5.16 0.94
C TYR A 126 49.74 6.22 -0.17
N THR A 127 50.93 6.28 -0.77
CA THR A 127 51.20 6.94 -2.05
C THR A 127 50.81 6.07 -3.24
N ALA A 128 50.38 6.70 -4.34
CA ALA A 128 50.06 6.02 -5.59
C ALA A 128 51.30 5.51 -6.33
N GLN A 129 51.16 4.39 -7.07
CA GLN A 129 52.04 4.09 -8.21
C GLN A 129 51.34 3.27 -9.30
N THR A 130 51.74 3.53 -10.54
CA THR A 130 51.22 2.97 -11.79
C THR A 130 51.93 1.67 -12.19
N GLY A 131 51.25 0.74 -12.86
CA GLY A 131 51.88 -0.43 -13.49
C GLY A 131 51.03 -1.04 -14.61
N GLN A 132 51.57 -1.11 -15.82
CA GLN A 132 50.95 -1.73 -17.00
C GLN A 132 51.03 -3.26 -16.95
N PHE A 133 50.10 -3.98 -17.61
CA PHE A 133 50.34 -5.38 -18.01
C PHE A 133 49.83 -5.73 -19.42
N HIS A 134 50.45 -6.77 -19.98
CA HIS A 134 50.48 -7.14 -21.41
C HIS A 134 49.25 -7.94 -21.91
N ASN A 135 49.02 -7.85 -23.23
CA ASN A 135 48.31 -8.87 -24.04
C ASN A 135 49.25 -10.03 -24.42
N PRO A 136 48.67 -11.22 -24.72
CA PRO A 136 49.10 -11.95 -25.92
C PRO A 136 47.94 -12.43 -26.81
N THR A 137 48.31 -12.71 -28.07
CA THR A 137 47.47 -12.99 -29.25
C THR A 137 46.91 -14.42 -29.36
N ILE A 138 45.78 -14.58 -30.07
CA ILE A 138 45.35 -15.84 -30.72
C ILE A 138 44.94 -15.56 -32.19
N THR A 139 45.22 -16.52 -33.08
CA THR A 139 45.10 -16.48 -34.55
C THR A 139 43.78 -17.08 -35.09
N PRO A 140 43.45 -16.93 -36.40
CA PRO A 140 42.04 -16.87 -36.87
C PRO A 140 41.53 -18.08 -37.68
N GLN A 141 40.21 -18.20 -37.85
CA GLN A 141 39.60 -18.81 -39.06
C GLN A 141 38.17 -18.35 -39.39
N MET A 142 38.05 -17.70 -40.57
CA MET A 142 36.92 -17.60 -41.53
C MET A 142 35.43 -17.70 -41.12
N SER A 143 34.64 -16.66 -41.44
CA SER A 143 33.66 -16.68 -42.56
C SER A 143 33.04 -15.29 -42.83
N GLN A 144 32.51 -15.06 -44.05
CA GLN A 144 32.21 -13.75 -44.64
C GLN A 144 30.73 -13.33 -44.55
N PHE A 145 30.45 -12.02 -44.38
CA PHE A 145 29.81 -11.12 -45.37
C PHE A 145 29.67 -9.69 -44.78
N PRO A 146 29.76 -8.58 -45.57
CA PRO A 146 29.91 -7.23 -45.02
C PRO A 146 28.68 -6.33 -45.16
N ALA A 147 28.52 -5.39 -44.23
CA ALA A 147 27.72 -4.17 -44.39
C ALA A 147 28.46 -2.99 -43.73
N PRO A 148 28.58 -1.81 -44.38
CA PRO A 148 29.46 -0.74 -43.91
C PRO A 148 28.81 0.09 -42.78
N ALA A 149 29.47 0.14 -41.63
CA ALA A 149 29.22 1.16 -40.63
C ALA A 149 30.20 2.32 -40.83
N ASN A 150 29.67 3.49 -41.24
CA ASN A 150 30.10 4.83 -40.83
C ASN A 150 29.44 5.89 -41.73
N THR A 151 28.49 6.65 -41.19
CA THR A 151 28.20 8.01 -41.62
C THR A 151 28.23 8.90 -40.40
N ILE A 152 28.99 10.00 -40.48
CA ILE A 152 29.19 10.96 -39.40
C ILE A 152 28.00 11.92 -39.40
N PHE A 153 27.27 12.01 -38.29
CA PHE A 153 26.18 12.97 -38.12
C PHE A 153 26.69 14.24 -37.43
N ASN A 154 26.36 15.41 -37.97
CA ASN A 154 26.84 16.71 -37.50
C ASN A 154 25.65 17.53 -36.96
N PRO A 155 25.61 17.90 -35.66
CA PRO A 155 24.44 18.53 -35.07
C PRO A 155 24.42 20.04 -35.33
N SER A 156 23.51 20.52 -36.20
CA SER A 156 23.22 21.95 -36.33
C SER A 156 21.80 22.22 -36.84
N SER A 157 20.83 22.14 -35.92
CA SER A 157 19.49 22.71 -36.11
C SER A 157 18.76 22.73 -34.77
N SER A 158 18.87 23.86 -34.05
CA SER A 158 18.02 24.17 -32.90
C SER A 158 16.60 24.50 -33.39
N ALA A 159 15.60 23.85 -32.80
CA ALA A 159 14.20 24.25 -33.01
C ALA A 159 13.94 25.60 -32.33
N SER A 160 13.07 26.42 -32.91
CA SER A 160 12.84 27.79 -32.39
C SER A 160 11.71 27.84 -31.35
N PRO A 161 11.73 28.77 -30.37
CA PRO A 161 10.67 28.91 -29.37
C PRO A 161 9.25 29.11 -29.96
N ALA A 162 9.14 29.64 -31.18
CA ALA A 162 7.87 29.83 -31.87
C ALA A 162 7.19 28.51 -32.25
N GLU A 163 7.95 27.45 -32.54
CA GLU A 163 7.39 26.13 -32.88
C GLU A 163 6.81 25.43 -31.64
N PHE A 164 7.35 25.72 -30.44
CA PHE A 164 6.82 25.19 -29.18
C PHE A 164 5.46 25.79 -28.83
N ALA A 165 5.31 27.12 -28.90
CA ALA A 165 4.06 27.83 -28.59
C ALA A 165 2.86 27.38 -29.47
N SER A 166 3.13 27.03 -30.74
CA SER A 166 2.11 26.55 -31.68
C SER A 166 1.51 25.16 -31.36
N ARG A 167 2.18 24.37 -30.51
CA ARG A 167 1.75 23.01 -30.12
C ARG A 167 0.83 22.98 -28.90
N ALA A 168 0.76 24.06 -28.12
CA ALA A 168 -0.02 24.13 -26.88
C ALA A 168 -1.51 24.50 -27.07
N SER A 169 -1.94 24.82 -28.31
CA SER A 169 -3.17 25.59 -28.56
C SER A 169 -4.15 24.95 -29.57
N LYS A 170 -4.46 23.66 -29.43
CA LYS A 170 -5.68 23.05 -30.02
C LYS A 170 -6.30 21.98 -29.11
N PRO A 171 -7.59 22.07 -28.76
CA PRO A 171 -8.33 20.94 -28.19
C PRO A 171 -8.67 19.96 -29.34
N ALA A 172 -8.04 18.79 -29.33
CA ALA A 172 -8.33 17.73 -30.30
C ALA A 172 -9.41 16.79 -29.74
N ASP A 173 -10.67 17.14 -30.02
CA ASP A 173 -11.83 16.30 -29.69
C ASP A 173 -11.98 15.17 -30.71
N SER A 174 -11.17 14.11 -30.54
CA SER A 174 -11.22 12.90 -31.36
C SER A 174 -10.62 11.71 -30.61
N GLY A 175 -11.40 10.64 -30.46
CA GLY A 175 -10.97 9.42 -29.75
C GLY A 175 -9.67 8.82 -30.31
N TYR A 176 -8.72 8.55 -29.43
CA TYR A 176 -7.39 8.02 -29.79
C TYR A 176 -7.50 6.65 -30.47
N SER A 177 -7.12 6.57 -31.75
CA SER A 177 -6.94 5.28 -32.43
C SER A 177 -5.67 4.58 -31.92
N ALA A 178 -5.83 3.50 -31.15
CA ALA A 178 -4.75 2.72 -30.51
C ALA A 178 -3.88 1.88 -31.49
N ASN A 179 -3.66 2.38 -32.71
CA ASN A 179 -3.10 1.66 -33.83
C ASN A 179 -1.69 2.17 -34.16
N LEU A 180 -0.67 1.36 -33.85
CA LEU A 180 0.73 1.74 -34.07
C LEU A 180 1.10 1.57 -35.55
N HIS A 181 1.29 2.67 -36.27
CA HIS A 181 1.80 2.66 -37.65
C HIS A 181 3.32 2.76 -37.68
N THR A 182 3.98 1.86 -38.42
CA THR A 182 5.39 1.99 -38.77
C THR A 182 5.54 2.92 -39.97
N SER A 183 6.49 3.86 -39.90
CA SER A 183 6.82 4.71 -41.05
C SER A 183 7.45 3.90 -42.20
N ALA A 184 7.47 4.46 -43.41
CA ALA A 184 8.09 3.81 -44.58
C ALA A 184 9.61 3.53 -44.42
N HIS A 185 10.26 4.10 -43.40
CA HIS A 185 11.66 3.86 -43.03
C HIS A 185 11.82 2.96 -41.77
N GLY A 186 10.74 2.36 -41.28
CA GLY A 186 10.76 1.41 -40.16
C GLY A 186 10.93 2.03 -38.76
N GLN A 187 11.02 3.37 -38.66
CA GLN A 187 11.05 4.06 -37.37
C GLN A 187 9.62 4.27 -36.82
N VAL A 188 9.47 4.07 -35.52
CA VAL A 188 8.24 4.30 -34.75
C VAL A 188 8.33 5.67 -34.09
N ASP A 189 7.32 6.52 -34.28
CA ASP A 189 7.24 7.84 -33.66
C ASP A 189 6.85 7.71 -32.16
N PRO A 190 7.71 8.15 -31.21
CA PRO A 190 7.41 8.10 -29.78
C PRO A 190 6.19 8.92 -29.36
N ASP A 191 5.77 9.93 -30.13
CA ASP A 191 4.59 10.75 -29.82
C ASP A 191 3.27 10.08 -30.23
N GLN A 192 3.33 9.02 -31.06
CA GLN A 192 2.16 8.25 -31.54
C GLN A 192 1.88 6.96 -30.73
N ILE A 193 2.75 6.61 -29.78
CA ILE A 193 2.55 5.43 -28.91
C ILE A 193 1.70 5.80 -27.68
N PRO A 194 1.01 4.85 -27.00
CA PRO A 194 0.22 5.13 -25.80
C PRO A 194 1.00 5.89 -24.73
N SER A 195 0.38 6.88 -24.07
CA SER A 195 1.06 7.79 -23.15
C SER A 195 0.37 7.81 -21.78
N VAL A 196 1.01 7.24 -20.77
CA VAL A 196 0.45 7.19 -19.39
C VAL A 196 0.14 8.58 -18.86
N SER A 197 1.02 9.56 -19.10
CA SER A 197 0.84 10.97 -18.74
C SER A 197 -0.45 11.58 -19.32
N LYS A 198 -0.59 11.60 -20.66
CA LYS A 198 -1.78 12.11 -21.37
C LYS A 198 -3.07 11.39 -20.95
N SER A 199 -2.99 10.07 -20.71
CA SER A 199 -4.13 9.26 -20.26
C SER A 199 -4.62 9.69 -18.87
N ARG A 200 -3.70 9.81 -17.90
CA ARG A 200 -4.01 10.34 -16.55
C ARG A 200 -4.57 11.75 -16.60
N GLU A 201 -4.02 12.62 -17.44
CA GLU A 201 -4.49 14.00 -17.60
C GLU A 201 -5.92 14.07 -18.14
N TYR A 202 -6.25 13.31 -19.19
CA TYR A 202 -7.60 13.22 -19.75
C TYR A 202 -8.63 12.84 -18.67
N TYR A 203 -8.37 11.75 -17.94
CA TYR A 203 -9.29 11.31 -16.88
C TYR A 203 -9.34 12.29 -15.69
N SER A 204 -8.23 12.94 -15.36
CA SER A 204 -8.19 13.95 -14.28
C SER A 204 -9.11 15.13 -14.61
N ARG A 205 -9.05 15.67 -15.83
CA ARG A 205 -9.95 16.74 -16.28
C ARG A 205 -11.42 16.32 -16.29
N HIS A 206 -11.71 15.06 -16.62
CA HIS A 206 -13.07 14.51 -16.58
C HIS A 206 -13.63 14.44 -15.14
N TYR A 207 -12.90 13.79 -14.22
CA TYR A 207 -13.38 13.53 -12.86
C TYR A 207 -13.30 14.73 -11.89
N LEU A 208 -12.75 15.88 -12.31
CA LEU A 208 -12.94 17.16 -11.62
C LEU A 208 -14.43 17.57 -11.56
N ASN A 209 -15.21 17.24 -12.59
CA ASN A 209 -16.60 17.71 -12.74
C ASN A 209 -17.63 16.56 -12.75
N HIS A 210 -17.19 15.31 -12.56
CA HIS A 210 -18.06 14.13 -12.63
C HIS A 210 -17.82 13.19 -11.46
N VAL A 211 -18.91 12.79 -10.79
CA VAL A 211 -18.92 11.73 -9.79
C VAL A 211 -18.93 10.36 -10.49
N TYR A 212 -18.30 9.35 -9.90
CA TYR A 212 -18.32 7.97 -10.40
C TYR A 212 -19.45 7.15 -9.73
N PRO A 213 -20.58 6.91 -10.40
CA PRO A 213 -21.61 5.99 -9.92
C PRO A 213 -21.14 4.52 -10.00
N THR A 214 -21.11 3.80 -8.87
CA THR A 214 -20.52 2.45 -8.81
C THR A 214 -21.36 1.35 -9.48
N PHE A 215 -22.61 1.63 -9.86
CA PHE A 215 -23.49 0.65 -10.53
C PHE A 215 -23.78 1.02 -11.99
N GLU A 216 -23.93 2.31 -12.31
CA GLU A 216 -24.16 2.76 -13.70
C GLU A 216 -22.91 2.67 -14.58
N HIS A 217 -21.71 2.70 -13.99
CA HIS A 217 -20.45 2.59 -14.70
C HIS A 217 -19.67 1.34 -14.29
N HIS A 218 -19.28 0.55 -15.29
CA HIS A 218 -18.67 -0.77 -15.14
C HIS A 218 -17.14 -0.77 -15.36
N ILE A 219 -16.54 0.38 -15.66
CA ILE A 219 -15.10 0.54 -15.82
C ILE A 219 -14.64 1.57 -14.77
N PRO A 220 -13.90 1.14 -13.74
CA PRO A 220 -13.35 2.04 -12.73
C PRO A 220 -12.50 3.17 -13.32
N PRO A 221 -12.47 4.37 -12.69
CA PRO A 221 -11.50 5.40 -13.03
C PRO A 221 -10.07 4.89 -12.80
N PRO A 222 -9.04 5.39 -13.52
CA PRO A 222 -7.65 5.07 -13.19
C PRO A 222 -7.32 5.47 -11.74
N ALA A 223 -6.73 4.57 -10.97
CA ALA A 223 -6.48 4.76 -9.55
C ALA A 223 -5.49 5.89 -9.22
N SER A 224 -4.72 6.37 -10.21
CA SER A 224 -3.82 7.53 -10.09
C SER A 224 -4.49 8.89 -10.31
N VAL A 225 -5.81 8.91 -10.49
CA VAL A 225 -6.67 10.08 -10.67
C VAL A 225 -7.57 10.24 -9.44
N SER A 226 -7.85 11.49 -9.04
CA SER A 226 -8.85 11.77 -8.00
C SER A 226 -10.26 11.74 -8.57
N PHE A 227 -11.20 11.17 -7.83
CA PHE A 227 -12.61 11.06 -8.23
C PHE A 227 -13.47 10.83 -6.98
N VAL A 228 -14.63 11.47 -6.90
CA VAL A 228 -15.65 11.13 -5.89
C VAL A 228 -16.46 9.93 -6.40
N ALA A 229 -16.61 8.86 -5.61
CA ALA A 229 -17.47 7.74 -5.94
C ALA A 229 -18.81 7.82 -5.18
N LEU A 230 -19.89 7.46 -5.87
CA LEU A 230 -21.22 7.28 -5.29
C LEU A 230 -21.54 5.79 -5.21
N ASP A 231 -21.54 5.23 -3.99
CA ASP A 231 -21.91 3.84 -3.76
C ASP A 231 -23.42 3.63 -3.99
N GLN A 232 -23.73 2.88 -5.05
CA GLN A 232 -25.08 2.48 -5.48
C GLN A 232 -25.34 0.97 -5.27
N GLY A 233 -24.66 0.34 -4.31
CA GLY A 233 -24.79 -1.09 -3.99
C GLY A 233 -23.59 -1.92 -4.44
N ASN A 234 -22.80 -1.44 -5.40
CA ASN A 234 -21.44 -1.92 -5.68
C ASN A 234 -20.44 -1.11 -4.85
N ALA A 235 -19.47 -1.77 -4.24
CA ALA A 235 -18.43 -1.12 -3.46
C ALA A 235 -17.54 -0.22 -4.34
N SER A 236 -17.06 0.89 -3.77
CA SER A 236 -16.18 1.83 -4.49
C SER A 236 -14.89 1.16 -4.98
N PRO A 237 -14.39 1.51 -6.20
CA PRO A 237 -13.12 1.03 -6.72
C PRO A 237 -11.89 1.54 -5.96
N LYS A 238 -12.07 2.33 -4.89
CA LYS A 238 -11.04 2.59 -3.88
C LYS A 238 -10.84 1.39 -2.95
N PHE A 239 -11.93 0.71 -2.57
CA PHE A 239 -11.88 -0.49 -1.74
C PHE A 239 -11.57 -1.75 -2.54
N THR A 240 -12.10 -1.88 -3.76
CA THR A 240 -12.13 -3.19 -4.43
C THR A 240 -12.27 -3.07 -5.96
N ARG A 241 -11.39 -3.75 -6.72
CA ARG A 241 -11.35 -3.72 -8.19
C ARG A 241 -11.23 -5.12 -8.77
N LEU A 242 -12.19 -5.52 -9.61
CA LEU A 242 -12.11 -6.76 -10.40
C LEU A 242 -11.29 -6.53 -11.66
N THR A 243 -10.51 -7.53 -12.08
CA THR A 243 -9.79 -7.47 -13.37
C THR A 243 -10.73 -7.43 -14.57
N MET A 244 -11.93 -7.99 -14.44
CA MET A 244 -12.96 -8.00 -15.47
C MET A 244 -14.33 -7.80 -14.82
N ASN A 245 -15.02 -6.71 -15.14
CA ASN A 245 -16.39 -6.43 -14.67
C ASN A 245 -17.47 -7.07 -15.57
N SER A 246 -17.03 -7.76 -16.64
CA SER A 246 -17.80 -8.77 -17.37
C SER A 246 -16.91 -10.02 -17.50
N ILE A 247 -17.33 -11.14 -16.91
CA ILE A 247 -16.55 -12.38 -16.80
C ILE A 247 -16.99 -13.38 -17.89
N PRO A 248 -16.06 -14.02 -18.60
CA PRO A 248 -16.40 -15.07 -19.56
C PRO A 248 -17.14 -16.25 -18.89
N SER A 249 -18.13 -16.84 -19.56
CA SER A 249 -18.94 -17.91 -18.94
C SER A 249 -18.16 -19.22 -18.72
N THR A 250 -17.05 -19.45 -19.45
CA THR A 250 -16.22 -20.67 -19.35
C THR A 250 -14.74 -20.37 -19.17
N LEU A 251 -14.01 -21.37 -18.67
CA LEU A 251 -12.56 -21.30 -18.47
C LEU A 251 -11.80 -21.15 -19.80
N GLU A 252 -12.23 -21.84 -20.86
CA GLU A 252 -11.61 -21.76 -22.19
C GLU A 252 -11.74 -20.35 -22.77
N ALA A 253 -12.90 -19.72 -22.54
CA ALA A 253 -13.15 -18.34 -22.93
C ALA A 253 -12.24 -17.36 -22.17
N LEU A 254 -12.03 -17.54 -20.86
CA LEU A 254 -11.03 -16.77 -20.11
C LEU A 254 -9.60 -17.04 -20.61
N GLN A 255 -9.22 -18.30 -20.82
CA GLN A 255 -7.90 -18.68 -21.32
C GLN A 255 -7.59 -18.03 -22.68
N SER A 256 -8.60 -17.83 -23.53
CA SER A 256 -8.47 -17.11 -24.80
C SER A 256 -8.16 -15.60 -24.66
N THR A 257 -8.23 -15.03 -23.46
CA THR A 257 -7.80 -13.64 -23.16
C THR A 257 -6.38 -13.56 -22.59
N TYR A 258 -5.87 -14.65 -22.02
CA TYR A 258 -4.68 -14.70 -21.16
C TYR A 258 -4.69 -13.76 -19.95
N LEU A 259 -5.81 -13.11 -19.61
CA LEU A 259 -5.91 -12.24 -18.44
C LEU A 259 -6.06 -13.04 -17.13
N PRO A 260 -5.54 -12.52 -16.00
CA PRO A 260 -5.88 -13.03 -14.68
C PRO A 260 -7.35 -12.72 -14.36
N LEU A 261 -8.10 -13.70 -13.83
CA LEU A 261 -9.38 -13.43 -13.17
C LEU A 261 -9.13 -13.26 -11.67
N GLY A 262 -9.36 -12.06 -11.16
CA GLY A 262 -9.05 -11.74 -9.78
C GLY A 262 -9.62 -10.40 -9.32
N LEU A 263 -9.38 -10.12 -8.04
CA LEU A 263 -9.81 -8.94 -7.32
C LEU A 263 -8.61 -8.33 -6.58
N LEU A 264 -8.36 -7.04 -6.78
CA LEU A 264 -7.52 -6.25 -5.89
C LEU A 264 -8.40 -5.65 -4.79
N LEU A 265 -8.01 -5.83 -3.53
CA LEU A 265 -8.81 -5.48 -2.36
C LEU A 265 -7.98 -4.65 -1.36
N GLN A 266 -8.43 -3.45 -1.05
CA GLN A 266 -7.85 -2.51 -0.08
C GLN A 266 -8.96 -2.12 0.93
N PRO A 267 -9.29 -2.96 1.92
CA PRO A 267 -10.55 -2.84 2.67
C PRO A 267 -10.70 -1.53 3.45
N LEU A 268 -9.58 -1.00 3.95
CA LEU A 268 -9.52 0.22 4.74
C LEU A 268 -9.12 1.44 3.90
N ALA A 269 -9.25 1.40 2.56
CA ALA A 269 -8.88 2.52 1.70
C ALA A 269 -9.56 3.83 2.15
N PRO A 270 -8.86 4.97 2.11
CA PRO A 270 -9.43 6.24 2.53
C PRO A 270 -10.53 6.72 1.58
N LEU A 271 -11.57 7.29 2.18
CA LEU A 271 -12.54 8.12 1.48
C LEU A 271 -11.90 9.47 1.10
N GLN A 272 -12.33 10.04 -0.02
CA GLN A 272 -12.01 11.40 -0.43
C GLN A 272 -13.11 12.37 0.03
N PRO A 273 -12.80 13.67 0.21
CA PRO A 273 -13.81 14.69 0.49
C PRO A 273 -14.96 14.64 -0.54
N GLY A 274 -16.19 14.68 -0.05
CA GLY A 274 -17.41 14.53 -0.87
C GLY A 274 -17.95 13.10 -1.00
N GLU A 275 -17.20 12.08 -0.57
CA GLU A 275 -17.74 10.72 -0.43
C GLU A 275 -18.49 10.55 0.91
N LEU A 276 -19.45 9.64 0.93
CA LEU A 276 -20.20 9.30 2.14
C LEU A 276 -19.42 8.31 3.00
N GLU A 277 -19.50 8.45 4.33
CA GLU A 277 -18.89 7.53 5.29
C GLU A 277 -19.45 6.11 5.14
N VAL A 278 -18.61 5.10 5.46
CA VAL A 278 -19.03 3.70 5.51
C VAL A 278 -19.96 3.53 6.72
N PRO A 279 -21.23 3.11 6.53
CA PRO A 279 -22.17 3.01 7.63
C PRO A 279 -21.83 1.83 8.54
N VAL A 280 -21.82 2.09 9.84
CA VAL A 280 -21.66 1.07 10.90
C VAL A 280 -23.04 0.66 11.40
N LEU A 281 -23.34 -0.64 11.35
CA LEU A 281 -24.65 -1.20 11.59
C LEU A 281 -24.63 -2.11 12.82
N ASP A 282 -25.55 -1.87 13.75
CA ASP A 282 -25.73 -2.71 14.93
C ASP A 282 -26.99 -3.58 14.80
N PHE A 283 -26.84 -4.85 15.12
CA PHE A 283 -27.90 -5.87 15.14
C PHE A 283 -28.05 -6.51 16.53
N GLY A 284 -27.39 -5.95 17.55
CA GLY A 284 -27.38 -6.48 18.92
C GLY A 284 -26.76 -7.87 19.02
N ASP A 285 -27.15 -8.60 20.07
CA ASP A 285 -26.62 -9.95 20.37
C ASP A 285 -26.91 -10.98 19.26
N THR A 286 -27.99 -10.79 18.48
CA THR A 286 -28.33 -11.63 17.31
C THR A 286 -27.26 -11.53 16.21
N GLY A 287 -26.58 -10.39 16.10
CA GLY A 287 -25.59 -10.13 15.07
C GLY A 287 -26.16 -10.00 13.65
N PRO A 288 -25.31 -9.67 12.65
CA PRO A 288 -25.76 -9.40 11.29
C PRO A 288 -26.35 -10.65 10.61
N PRO A 289 -27.46 -10.54 9.85
CA PRO A 289 -28.04 -11.65 9.12
C PRO A 289 -27.06 -12.27 8.11
N ARG A 290 -26.99 -13.61 8.10
CA ARG A 290 -26.05 -14.37 7.26
C ARG A 290 -26.73 -15.57 6.60
N CYS A 291 -26.26 -15.92 5.40
CA CYS A 291 -26.66 -17.15 4.74
C CYS A 291 -26.23 -18.37 5.57
N GLN A 292 -27.18 -19.24 5.91
CA GLN A 292 -26.93 -20.43 6.74
C GLN A 292 -25.96 -21.40 6.07
N ARG A 293 -25.96 -21.49 4.72
CA ARG A 293 -25.06 -22.38 3.96
C ARG A 293 -23.65 -21.82 3.75
N CYS A 294 -23.48 -20.70 3.05
CA CYS A 294 -22.14 -20.18 2.71
C CYS A 294 -21.61 -19.12 3.71
N ARG A 295 -22.40 -18.76 4.73
CA ARG A 295 -22.05 -17.79 5.79
C ARG A 295 -21.69 -16.40 5.26
N ALA A 296 -22.09 -16.07 4.03
CA ALA A 296 -22.05 -14.71 3.48
C ALA A 296 -23.00 -13.79 4.25
N TYR A 297 -22.58 -12.54 4.46
CA TYR A 297 -23.38 -11.50 5.11
C TYR A 297 -24.44 -10.97 4.16
N ILE A 298 -25.58 -10.54 4.72
CA ILE A 298 -26.63 -9.82 4.00
C ILE A 298 -26.02 -8.64 3.22
N ASN A 299 -26.51 -8.42 2.00
CA ASN A 299 -25.96 -7.44 1.05
C ASN A 299 -27.03 -7.01 0.03
N PRO A 300 -26.82 -5.93 -0.75
CA PRO A 300 -27.82 -5.35 -1.65
C PRO A 300 -28.43 -6.32 -2.67
N PHE A 301 -27.70 -7.38 -3.03
CA PHE A 301 -28.04 -8.31 -4.10
C PHE A 301 -28.81 -9.55 -3.63
N MET A 302 -29.06 -9.71 -2.32
CA MET A 302 -29.93 -10.80 -1.83
C MET A 302 -31.40 -10.49 -2.08
N VAL A 303 -32.10 -11.44 -2.72
CA VAL A 303 -33.50 -11.25 -3.15
C VAL A 303 -34.47 -11.83 -2.12
N PHE A 304 -35.34 -10.98 -1.58
CA PHE A 304 -36.40 -11.41 -0.66
C PHE A 304 -37.57 -12.06 -1.40
N ARG A 305 -38.21 -13.06 -0.79
CA ARG A 305 -39.30 -13.87 -1.33
C ARG A 305 -40.32 -14.20 -0.23
N SER A 306 -41.40 -14.89 -0.60
CA SER A 306 -42.40 -15.42 0.34
C SER A 306 -43.02 -14.35 1.26
N GLY A 307 -43.37 -13.19 0.70
CA GLY A 307 -43.93 -12.05 1.45
C GLY A 307 -42.93 -11.33 2.36
N GLY A 308 -41.63 -11.67 2.29
CA GLY A 308 -40.57 -11.10 3.14
C GLY A 308 -39.99 -12.12 4.13
N ASN A 309 -40.60 -13.30 4.25
CA ASN A 309 -40.20 -14.34 5.21
C ASN A 309 -38.89 -15.08 4.83
N LYS A 310 -38.43 -14.98 3.58
CA LYS A 310 -37.20 -15.65 3.12
C LYS A 310 -36.32 -14.72 2.29
N PHE A 311 -35.01 -14.88 2.36
CA PHE A 311 -34.05 -14.27 1.45
C PHE A 311 -33.20 -15.32 0.72
N ILE A 312 -33.01 -15.11 -0.58
CA ILE A 312 -32.16 -15.95 -1.43
C ILE A 312 -30.76 -15.36 -1.46
N CYS A 313 -29.77 -16.14 -1.01
CA CYS A 313 -28.38 -15.72 -1.00
C CYS A 313 -27.79 -15.71 -2.41
N ASN A 314 -27.40 -14.54 -2.91
CA ASN A 314 -26.80 -14.33 -4.24
C ASN A 314 -25.52 -15.15 -4.50
N MET A 315 -24.73 -15.46 -3.48
CA MET A 315 -23.48 -16.23 -3.64
C MET A 315 -23.71 -17.71 -3.96
N CYS A 316 -24.75 -18.32 -3.39
CA CYS A 316 -24.95 -19.77 -3.52
C CYS A 316 -26.37 -20.21 -3.89
N ASN A 317 -27.32 -19.29 -4.01
CA ASN A 317 -28.75 -19.55 -4.24
C ASN A 317 -29.46 -20.36 -3.14
N TYR A 318 -28.96 -20.34 -1.90
CA TYR A 318 -29.67 -20.94 -0.76
C TYR A 318 -30.79 -20.02 -0.29
N ALA A 319 -31.98 -20.57 -0.03
CA ALA A 319 -33.09 -19.87 0.59
C ALA A 319 -32.94 -19.92 2.12
N ASN A 320 -32.90 -18.77 2.76
CA ASN A 320 -32.76 -18.61 4.20
C ASN A 320 -34.05 -18.00 4.76
N ASP A 321 -34.45 -18.41 5.96
CA ASP A 321 -35.52 -17.76 6.70
C ASP A 321 -35.03 -16.41 7.25
N VAL A 322 -35.91 -15.39 7.21
CA VAL A 322 -35.64 -14.06 7.75
C VAL A 322 -35.95 -14.07 9.26
N PRO A 323 -35.01 -13.65 10.14
CA PRO A 323 -35.30 -13.51 11.57
C PRO A 323 -36.44 -12.52 11.82
N SER A 324 -37.28 -12.79 12.82
CA SER A 324 -38.48 -11.98 13.13
C SER A 324 -38.15 -10.50 13.35
N GLU A 325 -37.04 -10.20 14.03
CA GLU A 325 -36.53 -8.84 14.28
C GLU A 325 -36.09 -8.11 13.00
N TYR A 326 -35.72 -8.85 11.97
CA TYR A 326 -35.29 -8.33 10.68
C TYR A 326 -36.38 -8.43 9.60
N PHE A 327 -37.57 -8.95 9.92
CA PHE A 327 -38.67 -9.09 8.97
C PHE A 327 -39.20 -7.74 8.49
N CYS A 328 -39.52 -7.66 7.21
CA CYS A 328 -40.34 -6.58 6.64
C CYS A 328 -41.10 -7.11 5.42
N ALA A 329 -42.31 -6.61 5.22
CA ALA A 329 -43.16 -6.98 4.10
C ALA A 329 -42.54 -6.56 2.75
N LEU A 330 -42.98 -7.23 1.67
CA LEU A 330 -42.66 -6.84 0.30
C LEU A 330 -43.77 -5.99 -0.31
N THR A 331 -43.37 -4.99 -1.07
CA THR A 331 -44.21 -4.28 -2.05
C THR A 331 -44.76 -5.25 -3.11
N PRO A 332 -45.82 -4.87 -3.85
CA PRO A 332 -46.31 -5.64 -5.00
C PRO A 332 -45.24 -5.94 -6.07
N GLN A 333 -44.23 -5.07 -6.18
CA GLN A 333 -43.07 -5.20 -7.07
C GLN A 333 -41.99 -6.16 -6.55
N GLY A 334 -42.16 -6.72 -5.34
CA GLY A 334 -41.22 -7.67 -4.73
C GLY A 334 -40.05 -7.03 -3.98
N ALA A 335 -39.93 -5.70 -3.98
CA ALA A 335 -38.96 -4.98 -3.17
C ALA A 335 -39.43 -4.89 -1.70
N ARG A 336 -38.50 -4.99 -0.75
CA ARG A 336 -38.76 -4.87 0.68
C ARG A 336 -39.09 -3.41 1.05
N VAL A 337 -40.14 -3.18 1.86
CA VAL A 337 -40.71 -1.83 2.08
C VAL A 337 -39.72 -0.84 2.72
N ASP A 338 -38.88 -1.29 3.67
CA ASP A 338 -37.85 -0.47 4.33
C ASP A 338 -36.50 -0.49 3.59
N ARG A 339 -36.39 -1.01 2.35
CA ARG A 339 -35.10 -1.19 1.66
C ARG A 339 -34.25 0.07 1.61
N GLU A 340 -34.84 1.22 1.30
CA GLU A 340 -34.14 2.50 1.19
C GLU A 340 -33.61 3.02 2.54
N GLN A 341 -34.16 2.52 3.66
CA GLN A 341 -33.76 2.86 5.03
C GLN A 341 -32.68 1.91 5.58
N ARG A 342 -32.25 0.91 4.78
CA ARG A 342 -31.35 -0.18 5.19
C ARG A 342 -30.03 -0.13 4.41
N PRO A 343 -28.95 0.44 4.97
CA PRO A 343 -27.69 0.61 4.25
C PRO A 343 -27.08 -0.72 3.77
N GLU A 344 -27.25 -1.82 4.51
CA GLU A 344 -26.82 -3.17 4.09
C GLU A 344 -27.57 -3.72 2.87
N LEU A 345 -28.69 -3.11 2.50
CA LEU A 345 -29.46 -3.43 1.30
C LEU A 345 -29.26 -2.43 0.16
N MET A 346 -28.51 -1.34 0.39
CA MET A 346 -28.34 -0.23 -0.56
C MET A 346 -26.89 0.15 -0.85
N ARG A 347 -25.92 -0.22 0.01
CA ARG A 347 -24.49 0.09 -0.13
C ARG A 347 -23.67 -1.18 -0.35
N GLY A 348 -22.68 -1.06 -1.22
CA GLY A 348 -21.72 -2.12 -1.51
C GLY A 348 -20.71 -2.30 -0.39
N THR A 349 -20.29 -1.23 0.28
CA THR A 349 -19.46 -1.31 1.49
C THR A 349 -20.23 -0.86 2.75
N VAL A 350 -20.26 -1.73 3.76
CA VAL A 350 -20.85 -1.48 5.10
C VAL A 350 -20.00 -2.12 6.20
N GLU A 351 -20.17 -1.68 7.45
CA GLU A 351 -19.65 -2.39 8.63
C GLU A 351 -20.77 -2.91 9.51
N PHE A 352 -20.50 -4.03 10.19
CA PHE A 352 -21.36 -4.57 11.23
C PHE A 352 -20.62 -4.60 12.56
N LEU A 353 -21.23 -4.10 13.64
CA LEU A 353 -20.85 -4.51 15.00
C LEU A 353 -21.16 -6.01 15.15
N VAL A 354 -20.36 -6.72 15.94
CA VAL A 354 -20.51 -8.17 16.11
C VAL A 354 -20.52 -8.61 17.57
N PRO A 355 -21.36 -9.61 17.92
CA PRO A 355 -21.51 -10.08 19.29
C PRO A 355 -20.28 -10.88 19.77
N LYS A 356 -20.28 -11.24 21.06
CA LYS A 356 -19.19 -11.92 21.77
C LYS A 356 -18.67 -13.19 21.10
N GLU A 357 -19.48 -13.87 20.29
CA GLU A 357 -19.08 -15.06 19.51
C GLU A 357 -17.91 -14.79 18.52
N TYR A 358 -17.65 -13.52 18.17
CA TYR A 358 -16.65 -13.12 17.18
C TYR A 358 -15.26 -12.79 17.77
N TRP A 359 -15.06 -12.99 19.07
CA TRP A 359 -13.79 -12.74 19.74
C TRP A 359 -13.57 -13.67 20.95
N SER A 360 -12.32 -14.08 21.18
CA SER A 360 -11.91 -14.88 22.34
C SER A 360 -11.24 -14.03 23.45
N LYS A 361 -10.75 -12.84 23.09
CA LYS A 361 -10.20 -11.82 23.97
C LYS A 361 -11.07 -10.58 23.86
N GLU A 362 -11.29 -9.89 24.98
CA GLU A 362 -12.10 -8.67 25.00
C GLU A 362 -11.47 -7.60 24.08
N PRO A 363 -12.22 -7.03 23.13
CA PRO A 363 -11.78 -5.91 22.31
C PRO A 363 -11.44 -4.70 23.19
N VAL A 364 -10.27 -4.10 22.96
CA VAL A 364 -9.79 -2.92 23.70
C VAL A 364 -9.16 -1.92 22.74
N GLY A 365 -9.07 -0.65 23.13
CA GLY A 365 -8.37 0.35 22.33
C GLY A 365 -6.91 -0.06 22.08
N MET A 366 -6.38 0.31 20.91
CA MET A 366 -5.10 -0.23 20.46
C MET A 366 -3.95 0.15 21.39
N HIS A 367 -3.18 -0.85 21.81
CA HIS A 367 -1.92 -0.65 22.51
C HIS A 367 -0.78 -0.47 21.49
N TRP A 368 -0.14 0.69 21.52
CA TRP A 368 1.01 1.05 20.71
C TRP A 368 2.29 0.89 21.54
N LEU A 369 3.23 0.08 21.08
CA LEU A 369 4.50 -0.17 21.77
C LEU A 369 5.66 0.34 20.91
N PHE A 370 6.26 1.46 21.33
CA PHE A 370 7.44 2.02 20.70
C PHE A 370 8.68 1.29 21.19
N VAL A 371 9.42 0.67 20.26
CA VAL A 371 10.65 -0.09 20.53
C VAL A 371 11.82 0.64 19.89
N ILE A 372 12.66 1.27 20.69
CA ILE A 372 13.57 2.32 20.24
C ILE A 372 15.03 1.85 20.33
N ASP A 373 15.69 1.76 19.18
CA ASP A 373 17.13 1.49 19.09
C ASP A 373 17.94 2.67 19.65
N VAL A 374 18.72 2.41 20.69
CA VAL A 374 19.64 3.38 21.35
C VAL A 374 21.12 3.00 21.15
N SER A 375 21.41 2.10 20.21
CA SER A 375 22.77 1.66 19.86
C SER A 375 23.64 2.78 19.25
N GLN A 376 24.92 2.47 19.07
CA GLN A 376 25.93 3.44 18.64
C GLN A 376 25.58 4.17 17.34
N GLU A 377 25.11 3.45 16.33
CA GLU A 377 24.75 4.05 15.04
C GLU A 377 23.43 4.82 15.10
N ALA A 378 22.47 4.41 15.94
CA ALA A 378 21.23 5.15 16.13
C ALA A 378 21.48 6.54 16.77
N PHE A 379 22.33 6.59 17.79
CA PHE A 379 22.74 7.84 18.43
C PHE A 379 23.64 8.70 17.52
N ASN A 380 24.77 8.16 17.05
CA ASN A 380 25.80 8.93 16.33
C ASN A 380 25.35 9.53 14.98
N LYS A 381 24.17 9.19 14.49
CA LYS A 381 23.62 9.64 13.20
C LYS A 381 22.40 10.54 13.33
N GLY A 382 22.03 10.93 14.55
CA GLY A 382 20.82 11.72 14.82
C GLY A 382 19.52 10.96 14.53
N TYR A 383 19.59 9.63 14.37
CA TYR A 383 18.43 8.81 14.05
C TYR A 383 17.53 8.61 15.26
N LEU A 384 18.12 8.32 16.43
CA LEU A 384 17.41 8.25 17.72
C LEU A 384 16.62 9.55 17.99
N GLU A 385 17.28 10.71 17.87
CA GLU A 385 16.66 12.02 18.05
C GLU A 385 15.51 12.24 17.05
N SER A 386 15.73 11.93 15.77
CA SER A 386 14.72 12.09 14.72
C SER A 386 13.50 11.18 14.94
N PHE A 387 13.71 9.95 15.42
CA PHE A 387 12.63 9.01 15.72
C PHE A 387 11.84 9.44 16.95
N CYS A 388 12.50 9.89 18.03
CA CYS A 388 11.83 10.45 19.21
C CYS A 388 10.99 11.69 18.85
N LYS A 389 11.49 12.60 18.01
CA LYS A 389 10.70 13.71 17.45
C LYS A 389 9.48 13.23 16.66
N GLY A 390 9.64 12.17 15.86
CA GLY A 390 8.55 11.52 15.13
C GLY A 390 7.45 11.01 16.06
N ILE A 391 7.80 10.37 17.17
CA ILE A 391 6.81 9.89 18.15
C ILE A 391 6.09 11.05 18.82
N ILE A 392 6.81 12.09 19.28
CA ILE A 392 6.19 13.30 19.88
C ILE A 392 5.18 13.92 18.90
N ALA A 393 5.59 14.12 17.64
CA ALA A 393 4.74 14.66 16.58
C ALA A 393 3.52 13.77 16.29
N ALA A 394 3.67 12.44 16.35
CA ALA A 394 2.58 11.50 16.17
C ALA A 394 1.54 11.58 17.30
N LEU A 395 1.97 11.67 18.56
CA LEU A 395 1.07 11.69 19.72
C LEU A 395 0.35 13.04 19.93
N TYR A 396 1.06 14.15 19.69
CA TYR A 396 0.62 15.49 20.10
C TYR A 396 0.56 16.53 18.96
N GLY A 397 1.02 16.18 17.76
CA GLY A 397 1.24 17.11 16.66
C GLY A 397 2.59 17.82 16.74
N GLY A 398 2.96 18.54 15.68
CA GLY A 398 4.00 19.57 15.75
C GLY A 398 3.46 20.86 16.37
N ASP A 399 4.17 21.99 16.20
CA ASP A 399 3.80 23.34 16.69
C ASP A 399 2.57 23.95 15.98
N ARG A 400 1.49 23.19 15.84
CA ARG A 400 0.18 23.72 15.42
C ARG A 400 -0.40 24.52 16.58
N LYS A 401 -0.51 25.83 16.36
CA LYS A 401 -1.15 26.76 17.30
C LYS A 401 -2.51 26.22 17.74
N GLU A 402 -2.73 26.23 19.05
CA GLU A 402 -4.00 25.91 19.68
C GLU A 402 -5.10 26.78 19.07
N THR A 403 -6.04 26.15 18.39
CA THR A 403 -7.33 26.76 18.03
C THR A 403 -8.27 26.61 19.22
N GLU A 404 -9.17 27.58 19.41
CA GLU A 404 -9.86 27.79 20.70
C GLU A 404 -10.86 26.67 21.09
N ASP A 405 -11.12 25.68 20.21
CA ASP A 405 -11.92 24.48 20.50
C ASP A 405 -11.12 23.42 21.31
N GLN A 406 -10.88 23.72 22.59
CA GLN A 406 -10.00 22.98 23.50
C GLN A 406 -10.43 21.54 23.89
N THR A 407 -11.40 20.91 23.21
CA THR A 407 -11.97 19.62 23.64
C THR A 407 -11.57 18.37 22.84
N THR A 408 -11.01 18.48 21.62
CA THR A 408 -11.04 17.32 20.68
C THR A 408 -9.79 17.02 19.82
N ASN A 409 -8.67 17.75 19.94
CA ASN A 409 -7.46 17.44 19.16
C ASN A 409 -6.63 16.25 19.73
N ARG A 410 -7.21 15.04 19.69
CA ARG A 410 -6.49 13.77 19.96
C ARG A 410 -6.08 13.10 18.64
N ASN A 411 -4.77 12.96 18.42
CA ASN A 411 -4.22 12.23 17.26
C ASN A 411 -4.44 10.71 17.32
N ILE A 412 -4.54 10.13 18.53
CA ILE A 412 -4.86 8.72 18.72
C ILE A 412 -6.29 8.58 19.28
N PRO A 413 -7.12 7.65 18.76
CA PRO A 413 -8.46 7.37 19.27
C PRO A 413 -8.52 7.09 20.78
N ALA A 414 -9.66 7.45 21.39
CA ALA A 414 -9.92 7.16 22.79
C ALA A 414 -9.83 5.65 23.09
N GLY A 415 -9.40 5.31 24.31
CA GLY A 415 -9.19 3.93 24.76
C GLY A 415 -7.84 3.33 24.35
N SER A 416 -7.16 3.87 23.33
CA SER A 416 -5.80 3.46 22.98
C SER A 416 -4.79 3.82 24.09
N LYS A 417 -3.72 3.04 24.20
CA LYS A 417 -2.62 3.27 25.14
C LYS A 417 -1.26 3.24 24.43
N VAL A 418 -0.27 3.87 25.04
CA VAL A 418 1.12 3.88 24.57
C VAL A 418 2.06 3.28 25.62
N GLY A 419 3.12 2.62 25.17
CA GLY A 419 4.22 2.12 25.99
C GLY A 419 5.55 2.19 25.26
N PHE A 420 6.65 2.15 26.02
CA PHE A 420 7.99 2.42 25.52
C PHE A 420 9.00 1.39 26.04
N ILE A 421 9.84 0.90 25.13
CA ILE A 421 11.02 0.08 25.40
C ILE A 421 12.17 0.68 24.60
N THR A 422 13.36 0.80 25.20
CA THR A 422 14.60 1.07 24.44
C THR A 422 15.53 -0.12 24.52
N PHE A 423 16.39 -0.32 23.52
CA PHE A 423 17.29 -1.46 23.49
C PHE A 423 18.65 -1.12 22.88
N ASP A 424 19.67 -1.69 23.50
CA ASP A 424 21.01 -1.84 22.92
C ASP A 424 21.41 -3.32 23.03
N LYS A 425 22.43 -3.68 23.82
CA LYS A 425 22.65 -5.07 24.25
C LYS A 425 21.65 -5.50 25.30
N ASP A 426 21.22 -4.55 26.15
CA ASP A 426 20.25 -4.75 27.22
C ASP A 426 18.87 -4.20 26.80
N VAL A 427 17.80 -4.67 27.43
CA VAL A 427 16.42 -4.21 27.20
C VAL A 427 15.98 -3.29 28.33
N HIS A 428 15.43 -2.13 28.02
CA HIS A 428 15.05 -1.11 29.00
C HIS A 428 13.54 -0.85 28.92
N PHE A 429 12.83 -1.14 30.00
CA PHE A 429 11.40 -0.83 30.13
C PHE A 429 11.20 0.49 30.86
N TYR A 430 10.16 1.23 30.49
CA TYR A 430 9.82 2.49 31.15
C TYR A 430 8.43 2.41 31.80
N ASN A 431 8.36 2.67 33.10
CA ASN A 431 7.12 2.98 33.78
C ASN A 431 6.86 4.49 33.62
N ILE A 432 5.79 4.83 32.91
CA ILE A 432 5.42 6.19 32.53
C ILE A 432 4.03 6.57 33.06
N SER A 433 3.62 5.99 34.18
CA SER A 433 2.40 6.38 34.90
C SER A 433 2.38 7.89 35.19
N SER A 434 1.22 8.52 35.02
CA SER A 434 1.00 9.94 35.31
C SER A 434 1.04 10.28 36.81
N VAL A 435 1.13 9.27 37.67
CA VAL A 435 1.29 9.41 39.13
C VAL A 435 2.78 9.60 39.52
N LEU A 436 3.71 9.36 38.60
CA LEU A 436 5.14 9.56 38.82
C LEU A 436 5.57 10.98 38.45
N GLU A 437 6.49 11.56 39.21
CA GLU A 437 7.15 12.85 38.89
C GLU A 437 8.10 12.72 37.68
N GLU A 438 8.67 11.54 37.45
CA GLU A 438 9.54 11.24 36.31
C GLU A 438 9.40 9.77 35.86
N ALA A 439 9.77 9.49 34.61
CA ALA A 439 9.71 8.14 34.04
C ALA A 439 10.78 7.22 34.66
N GLN A 440 10.36 6.08 35.21
CA GLN A 440 11.26 5.11 35.84
C GLN A 440 11.75 4.07 34.82
N MET A 441 13.07 3.97 34.63
CA MET A 441 13.71 2.99 33.76
C MET A 441 14.08 1.70 34.52
N LEU A 442 13.65 0.55 34.01
CA LEU A 442 13.99 -0.78 34.51
C LEU A 442 14.84 -1.49 33.46
N VAL A 443 16.09 -1.80 33.80
CA VAL A 443 17.04 -2.48 32.91
C VAL A 443 16.94 -3.99 33.08
N MET A 444 16.76 -4.71 31.97
CA MET A 444 16.78 -6.17 31.88
C MET A 444 18.00 -6.61 31.06
N PRO A 445 19.13 -6.95 31.73
CA PRO A 445 20.34 -7.44 31.08
C PRO A 445 20.28 -8.94 30.73
N ASP A 446 19.35 -9.69 31.34
CA ASP A 446 19.07 -11.07 30.92
C ASP A 446 18.16 -11.05 29.69
N ILE A 447 18.78 -11.36 28.54
CA ILE A 447 18.15 -11.40 27.23
C ILE A 447 17.98 -12.83 26.70
N ASP A 448 18.36 -13.84 27.47
CA ASP A 448 18.18 -15.25 27.11
C ASP A 448 16.74 -15.71 27.42
N GLU A 449 16.18 -15.28 28.55
CA GLU A 449 14.78 -15.51 28.93
C GLU A 449 14.01 -14.18 29.18
N PRO A 450 13.76 -13.36 28.13
CA PRO A 450 13.19 -12.03 28.28
C PRO A 450 11.75 -12.06 28.81
N PHE A 451 11.47 -11.24 29.82
CA PHE A 451 10.16 -11.07 30.46
C PHE A 451 9.76 -9.58 30.55
N VAL A 452 8.55 -9.30 31.05
CA VAL A 452 8.08 -7.94 31.30
C VAL A 452 8.18 -7.66 32.81
N PRO A 453 9.03 -6.73 33.27
CA PRO A 453 9.27 -6.47 34.70
C PRO A 453 8.20 -5.58 35.36
N LEU A 454 7.16 -5.18 34.61
CA LEU A 454 6.11 -4.27 35.05
C LEU A 454 4.74 -4.96 34.96
N ASN A 455 3.98 -4.93 36.06
CA ASN A 455 2.56 -5.32 36.05
C ASN A 455 1.67 -4.19 35.51
N ASP A 456 1.94 -2.96 35.95
CA ASP A 456 1.25 -1.72 35.58
C ASP A 456 2.26 -0.64 35.18
N GLY A 457 1.79 0.41 34.50
CA GLY A 457 2.59 1.60 34.16
C GLY A 457 3.39 1.53 32.86
N LEU A 458 3.53 0.35 32.23
CA LEU A 458 4.10 0.22 30.88
C LEU A 458 3.16 0.78 29.79
N PHE A 459 1.86 0.49 29.88
CA PHE A 459 0.84 1.00 28.95
C PHE A 459 -0.06 2.02 29.63
N VAL A 460 0.03 3.27 29.18
CA VAL A 460 -0.70 4.42 29.76
C VAL A 460 -1.50 5.18 28.70
N ASN A 461 -2.43 6.02 29.13
CA ASN A 461 -3.08 6.98 28.25
C ASN A 461 -2.06 8.06 27.85
N PRO A 462 -1.79 8.28 26.54
CA PRO A 462 -0.79 9.25 26.08
C PRO A 462 -1.08 10.70 26.51
N TYR A 463 -2.34 11.04 26.77
CA TYR A 463 -2.74 12.40 27.16
C TYR A 463 -2.58 12.64 28.66
N ASP A 464 -2.87 11.64 29.49
CA ASP A 464 -2.74 11.75 30.96
C ASP A 464 -1.25 11.75 31.37
N SER A 465 -0.40 11.00 30.65
CA SER A 465 1.05 10.93 30.86
C SER A 465 1.88 11.85 29.95
N LYS A 466 1.27 12.90 29.35
CA LYS A 466 1.92 13.73 28.31
C LYS A 466 3.27 14.31 28.73
N GLU A 467 3.37 14.82 29.95
CA GLU A 467 4.60 15.42 30.49
C GLU A 467 5.71 14.37 30.62
N ASN A 468 5.44 13.24 31.27
CA ASN A 468 6.39 12.14 31.43
C ASN A 468 6.86 11.56 30.10
N ILE A 469 5.96 11.41 29.11
CA ILE A 469 6.29 10.93 27.77
C ILE A 469 7.17 11.93 27.01
N THR A 470 6.80 13.21 27.02
CA THR A 470 7.56 14.27 26.33
C THR A 470 8.95 14.43 26.95
N THR A 471 9.04 14.43 28.28
CA THR A 471 10.31 14.52 29.03
C THR A 471 11.20 13.32 28.71
N LEU A 472 10.69 12.08 28.78
CA LEU A 472 11.44 10.87 28.43
C LEU A 472 11.99 10.94 27.00
N LEU A 473 11.12 11.14 26.00
CA LEU A 473 11.52 11.16 24.59
C LEU A 473 12.50 12.30 24.26
N THR A 474 12.42 13.43 24.96
CA THR A 474 13.38 14.54 24.82
C THR A 474 14.74 14.22 25.46
N GLN A 475 14.75 13.48 26.58
CA GLN A 475 15.97 13.15 27.32
C GLN A 475 16.70 11.91 26.80
N LEU A 476 16.04 10.99 26.08
CA LEU A 476 16.65 9.75 25.57
C LEU A 476 18.01 9.95 24.84
N PRO A 477 18.18 10.91 23.91
CA PRO A 477 19.47 11.16 23.28
C PRO A 477 20.56 11.58 24.28
N ALA A 478 20.22 12.36 25.31
CA ALA A 478 21.17 12.76 26.34
C ALA A 478 21.53 11.58 27.27
N LEU A 479 20.55 10.76 27.64
CA LEU A 479 20.72 9.58 28.50
C LEU A 479 21.69 8.56 27.89
N PHE A 480 21.59 8.32 26.58
CA PHE A 480 22.44 7.38 25.84
C PHE A 480 23.65 8.03 25.15
N SER A 481 23.94 9.30 25.44
CA SER A 481 25.08 10.04 24.84
C SER A 481 26.45 9.42 25.13
N GLN A 482 26.60 8.74 26.28
CA GLN A 482 27.75 7.89 26.57
C GLN A 482 27.42 6.45 26.19
N VAL A 483 27.62 6.12 24.91
CA VAL A 483 27.35 4.78 24.36
C VAL A 483 28.21 3.72 25.07
N LYS A 484 27.59 2.93 25.94
CA LYS A 484 28.21 1.76 26.62
C LYS A 484 28.13 0.50 25.76
N ASN A 485 26.96 0.28 25.17
CA ASN A 485 26.58 -0.92 24.45
C ASN A 485 26.38 -0.58 22.96
N PRO A 486 27.32 -0.91 22.06
CA PRO A 486 27.26 -0.42 20.68
C PRO A 486 26.38 -1.24 19.72
N GLU A 487 25.95 -2.46 20.10
CA GLU A 487 25.27 -3.42 19.22
C GLU A 487 23.82 -3.68 19.69
N PRO A 488 22.82 -3.76 18.79
CA PRO A 488 21.43 -4.03 19.16
C PRO A 488 21.05 -5.51 19.29
N ALA A 489 20.24 -5.84 20.30
CA ALA A 489 19.68 -7.15 20.61
C ALA A 489 18.18 -7.23 20.25
N LEU A 490 17.87 -7.14 18.95
CA LEU A 490 16.48 -6.95 18.50
C LEU A 490 15.55 -8.15 18.76
N LEU A 491 15.95 -9.40 18.49
CA LEU A 491 15.05 -10.55 18.65
C LEU A 491 14.61 -10.78 20.12
N PRO A 492 15.50 -10.72 21.13
CA PRO A 492 15.10 -10.73 22.54
C PRO A 492 14.12 -9.61 22.90
N THR A 493 14.41 -8.39 22.45
CA THR A 493 13.54 -7.22 22.66
C THR A 493 12.13 -7.46 22.10
N LEU A 494 12.03 -8.01 20.88
CA LEU A 494 10.74 -8.35 20.27
C LEU A 494 10.00 -9.46 21.02
N ASN A 495 10.69 -10.45 21.62
CA ASN A 495 10.04 -11.46 22.46
C ASN A 495 9.44 -10.83 23.73
N ALA A 496 10.15 -9.88 24.34
CA ALA A 496 9.66 -9.12 25.48
C ALA A 496 8.44 -8.24 25.10
N ALA A 497 8.50 -7.59 23.93
CA ALA A 497 7.39 -6.80 23.38
C ALA A 497 6.15 -7.66 23.04
N LEU A 498 6.34 -8.88 22.53
CA LEU A 498 5.28 -9.86 22.34
C LEU A 498 4.62 -10.23 23.67
N ALA A 499 5.39 -10.53 24.71
CA ALA A 499 4.86 -10.85 26.04
C ALA A 499 4.04 -9.68 26.65
N ALA A 500 4.47 -8.43 26.42
CA ALA A 500 3.76 -7.24 26.87
C ALA A 500 2.38 -7.07 26.20
N LEU A 501 2.25 -7.44 24.92
CA LEU A 501 1.03 -7.26 24.12
C LEU A 501 0.17 -8.54 24.01
N GLU A 502 0.64 -9.70 24.45
CA GLU A 502 -0.02 -11.01 24.22
C GLU A 502 -1.49 -11.05 24.68
N LYS A 503 -1.81 -10.37 25.79
CA LYS A 503 -3.18 -10.33 26.34
C LYS A 503 -4.13 -9.42 25.56
N THR A 504 -3.65 -8.30 25.02
CA THR A 504 -4.49 -7.25 24.41
C THR A 504 -4.49 -7.27 22.89
N GLY A 505 -3.45 -7.82 22.27
CA GLY A 505 -3.07 -7.46 20.91
C GLY A 505 -2.52 -6.03 20.85
N GLY A 506 -2.25 -5.53 19.64
CA GLY A 506 -1.79 -4.15 19.42
C GLY A 506 -0.81 -4.01 18.26
N LYS A 507 0.03 -2.98 18.33
CA LYS A 507 1.02 -2.70 17.27
C LYS A 507 2.36 -2.25 17.85
N ILE A 508 3.43 -2.89 17.41
CA ILE A 508 4.81 -2.53 17.68
C ILE A 508 5.29 -1.55 16.60
N VAL A 509 5.96 -0.48 17.01
CA VAL A 509 6.61 0.49 16.12
C VAL A 509 8.09 0.52 16.51
N CYS A 510 8.92 -0.17 15.73
CA CYS A 510 10.32 -0.42 16.06
C CYS A 510 11.26 0.43 15.21
N SER A 511 12.22 1.12 15.82
CA SER A 511 13.37 1.70 15.10
C SER A 511 14.57 0.74 15.13
N LEU A 512 15.43 0.84 14.10
CA LEU A 512 16.73 0.17 14.05
C LEU A 512 17.67 0.90 13.08
N ALA A 513 18.94 1.07 13.46
CA ALA A 513 19.98 1.75 12.68
C ALA A 513 21.16 0.84 12.27
N SER A 514 21.22 -0.40 12.76
CA SER A 514 22.33 -1.33 12.49
C SER A 514 21.88 -2.80 12.53
N LEU A 515 22.71 -3.70 11.97
CA LEU A 515 22.44 -5.14 11.98
C LEU A 515 22.39 -5.67 13.43
N PRO A 516 21.36 -6.43 13.85
CA PRO A 516 21.29 -6.99 15.20
C PRO A 516 22.29 -8.12 15.43
N THR A 517 23.51 -7.79 15.84
CA THR A 517 24.62 -8.73 16.05
C THR A 517 24.70 -9.31 17.47
N TRP A 518 23.85 -8.88 18.41
CA TRP A 518 23.89 -9.31 19.80
C TRP A 518 22.67 -10.16 20.22
N GLY A 519 22.87 -11.00 21.24
CA GLY A 519 21.84 -11.83 21.87
C GLY A 519 21.38 -13.08 21.10
N PRO A 520 20.42 -13.84 21.66
CA PRO A 520 19.77 -14.97 21.01
C PRO A 520 19.18 -14.62 19.64
N GLY A 521 19.53 -15.42 18.63
CA GLY A 521 19.06 -15.23 17.26
C GLY A 521 19.56 -13.96 16.57
N ARG A 522 20.73 -13.46 17.01
CA ARG A 522 21.54 -12.47 16.28
C ARG A 522 21.73 -12.84 14.81
N LEU A 523 21.87 -11.81 13.99
CA LEU A 523 22.11 -11.90 12.55
C LEU A 523 23.58 -11.67 12.23
N PHE A 524 23.98 -12.07 11.02
CA PHE A 524 25.34 -11.95 10.50
C PHE A 524 25.29 -11.38 9.08
N LEU A 525 26.35 -10.67 8.68
CA LEU A 525 26.52 -10.22 7.30
C LEU A 525 26.61 -11.45 6.38
N ARG A 526 25.57 -11.66 5.56
CA ARG A 526 25.46 -12.78 4.62
C ARG A 526 25.42 -12.36 3.15
N ASP A 527 25.17 -11.08 2.88
CA ASP A 527 25.39 -10.48 1.56
C ASP A 527 26.86 -10.03 1.47
N ASP A 528 27.65 -10.70 0.63
CA ASP A 528 29.06 -10.39 0.44
C ASP A 528 29.30 -9.36 -0.68
N GLY A 529 28.24 -8.76 -1.23
CA GLY A 529 28.27 -7.75 -2.28
C GLY A 529 28.70 -8.27 -3.65
N LYS A 530 28.84 -9.59 -3.82
CA LYS A 530 29.20 -10.20 -5.12
C LYS A 530 27.95 -10.61 -5.90
N GLN A 531 28.13 -10.84 -7.21
CA GLN A 531 27.14 -11.54 -8.03
C GLN A 531 26.99 -13.00 -7.60
N ASN A 532 26.14 -13.22 -6.61
CA ASN A 532 25.61 -14.53 -6.30
C ASN A 532 24.65 -14.94 -7.43
N ILE A 533 25.06 -15.89 -8.26
CA ILE A 533 24.29 -16.38 -9.41
C ILE A 533 23.60 -17.70 -9.02
N GLY A 534 22.32 -17.84 -9.37
CA GLY A 534 21.56 -19.07 -9.15
C GLY A 534 20.98 -19.19 -7.74
N ASP A 535 20.96 -20.39 -7.17
CA ASP A 535 20.22 -20.65 -5.92
C ASP A 535 20.81 -19.96 -4.68
N ALA A 536 22.09 -19.61 -4.69
CA ALA A 536 22.71 -18.81 -3.63
C ALA A 536 22.08 -17.40 -3.51
N GLU A 537 21.59 -16.82 -4.61
CA GLU A 537 20.93 -15.52 -4.62
C GLU A 537 19.60 -15.55 -3.85
N LYS A 538 18.83 -16.63 -4.00
CA LYS A 538 17.49 -16.79 -3.40
C LYS A 538 17.54 -16.79 -1.88
N ASN A 539 18.62 -17.33 -1.30
CA ASN A 539 18.84 -17.36 0.15
C ASN A 539 18.96 -15.95 0.75
N LEU A 540 19.37 -14.94 -0.03
CA LEU A 540 19.43 -13.54 0.42
C LEU A 540 18.06 -12.85 0.46
N PHE A 541 17.03 -13.40 -0.20
CA PHE A 541 15.70 -12.77 -0.30
C PHE A 541 14.66 -13.35 0.67
N SER A 542 15.02 -14.39 1.39
CA SER A 542 14.21 -15.06 2.40
C SER A 542 14.96 -15.17 3.73
N THR A 543 14.28 -15.66 4.76
CA THR A 543 14.91 -16.05 6.02
C THR A 543 14.46 -17.46 6.37
N GLU A 544 15.41 -18.27 6.82
CA GLU A 544 15.16 -19.61 7.38
C GLU A 544 15.45 -19.66 8.88
N HIS A 545 15.66 -18.50 9.52
CA HIS A 545 15.97 -18.46 10.94
C HIS A 545 14.72 -18.83 11.78
N PRO A 546 14.76 -19.93 12.57
CA PRO A 546 13.58 -20.46 13.25
C PRO A 546 13.00 -19.50 14.30
N GLY A 547 13.84 -18.79 15.06
CA GLY A 547 13.41 -17.76 16.02
C GLY A 547 12.56 -16.64 15.38
N TRP A 548 13.06 -16.01 14.31
CA TRP A 548 12.38 -14.93 13.57
C TRP A 548 11.08 -15.40 12.89
N LYS A 549 11.01 -16.65 12.41
CA LYS A 549 9.73 -17.24 11.96
C LYS A 549 8.77 -17.38 13.13
N LYS A 550 9.15 -18.15 14.17
CA LYS A 550 8.32 -18.49 15.34
C LYS A 550 7.73 -17.28 16.06
N ILE A 551 8.48 -16.18 16.19
CA ILE A 551 7.96 -14.96 16.81
C ILE A 551 6.86 -14.30 15.96
N SER A 552 7.01 -14.26 14.63
CA SER A 552 6.00 -13.70 13.73
C SER A 552 4.68 -14.48 13.77
N GLU A 553 4.75 -15.81 13.92
CA GLU A 553 3.58 -16.68 14.07
C GLU A 553 2.82 -16.38 15.38
N LYS A 554 3.56 -16.27 16.49
CA LYS A 554 2.98 -15.90 17.79
C LYS A 554 2.38 -14.50 17.80
N MET A 555 3.00 -13.54 17.11
CA MET A 555 2.48 -12.18 16.97
C MET A 555 1.14 -12.18 16.23
N VAL A 556 1.00 -12.91 15.11
CA VAL A 556 -0.28 -13.04 14.41
C VAL A 556 -1.35 -13.71 15.29
N GLN A 557 -1.03 -14.83 15.95
CA GLN A 557 -1.95 -15.52 16.87
C GLN A 557 -2.40 -14.64 18.05
N SER A 558 -1.57 -13.67 18.45
CA SER A 558 -1.88 -12.71 19.51
C SER A 558 -2.63 -11.47 19.02
N GLY A 559 -2.70 -11.24 17.70
CA GLY A 559 -3.23 -10.01 17.11
C GLY A 559 -2.28 -8.83 17.23
N ILE A 560 -0.98 -9.05 17.01
CA ILE A 560 0.09 -8.05 17.12
C ILE A 560 0.72 -7.81 15.75
N GLY A 561 0.68 -6.55 15.31
CA GLY A 561 1.44 -6.06 14.16
C GLY A 561 2.82 -5.53 14.53
N ALA A 562 3.78 -5.54 13.62
CA ALA A 562 5.06 -4.84 13.80
C ALA A 562 5.47 -4.04 12.56
N ASP A 563 5.64 -2.73 12.74
CA ASP A 563 6.24 -1.84 11.74
C ASP A 563 7.70 -1.58 12.11
N PHE A 564 8.59 -1.65 11.12
CA PHE A 564 10.02 -1.38 11.29
C PHE A 564 10.45 -0.14 10.53
N PHE A 565 11.07 0.80 11.23
CA PHE A 565 11.79 1.93 10.67
C PHE A 565 13.28 1.58 10.66
N LEU A 566 13.78 1.28 9.47
CA LEU A 566 15.11 0.75 9.23
C LEU A 566 16.00 1.82 8.59
N ALA A 567 16.87 2.44 9.37
CA ALA A 567 17.91 3.30 8.85
C ALA A 567 19.17 2.49 8.55
N ALA A 568 19.76 2.69 7.39
CA ALA A 568 21.09 2.21 7.05
C ALA A 568 22.01 3.42 6.82
N PRO A 569 22.53 4.05 7.88
CA PRO A 569 23.51 5.12 7.73
C PRO A 569 24.70 4.64 6.89
N ARG A 570 25.14 5.45 5.92
CA ARG A 570 26.25 5.14 4.99
C ARG A 570 26.02 3.89 4.10
N GLY A 571 24.81 3.36 3.96
CA GLY A 571 24.57 2.18 3.12
C GLY A 571 24.88 0.83 3.78
N GLY A 572 24.81 0.76 5.12
CA GLY A 572 24.97 -0.49 5.86
C GLY A 572 23.93 -1.57 5.53
N TYR A 573 24.31 -2.83 5.72
CA TYR A 573 23.42 -3.99 5.60
C TYR A 573 22.66 -4.23 6.92
N LEU A 574 21.36 -4.55 6.83
CA LEU A 574 20.48 -4.78 7.97
C LEU A 574 19.83 -6.18 7.98
N ASP A 575 20.01 -6.97 6.92
CA ASP A 575 19.24 -8.20 6.67
C ASP A 575 17.72 -7.97 6.75
N ILE A 576 17.22 -7.07 5.89
CA ILE A 576 15.80 -6.80 5.74
C ILE A 576 15.05 -8.10 5.43
N ALA A 577 15.65 -9.05 4.69
CA ALA A 577 15.05 -10.36 4.43
C ALA A 577 14.65 -11.11 5.70
N THR A 578 15.43 -11.03 6.77
CA THR A 578 15.05 -11.56 8.08
C THR A 578 14.14 -10.61 8.86
N ILE A 579 14.51 -9.35 9.06
CA ILE A 579 13.76 -8.44 9.95
C ILE A 579 12.36 -8.15 9.41
N GLY A 580 12.27 -7.74 8.14
CA GLY A 580 11.00 -7.47 7.47
C GLY A 580 10.18 -8.71 7.13
N HIS A 581 10.61 -9.92 7.53
CA HIS A 581 9.71 -11.08 7.54
C HIS A 581 8.63 -10.90 8.61
N ILE A 582 8.96 -10.32 9.76
CA ILE A 582 7.99 -10.09 10.84
C ILE A 582 6.91 -9.10 10.40
N SER A 583 7.28 -7.94 9.84
CA SER A 583 6.30 -6.97 9.30
C SER A 583 5.44 -7.61 8.22
N ALA A 584 6.07 -8.27 7.23
CA ALA A 584 5.35 -8.89 6.12
C ALA A 584 4.41 -10.01 6.56
N SER A 585 4.76 -10.80 7.58
CA SER A 585 3.89 -11.86 8.13
C SER A 585 2.78 -11.29 9.02
N THR A 586 3.06 -10.25 9.82
CA THR A 586 2.11 -9.67 10.78
C THR A 586 1.14 -8.65 10.19
N GLY A 587 1.32 -8.27 8.92
CA GLY A 587 0.53 -7.26 8.22
C GLY A 587 1.02 -5.81 8.42
N GLY A 588 2.16 -5.65 9.11
CA GLY A 588 2.84 -4.38 9.27
C GLY A 588 3.70 -3.97 8.07
N GLU A 589 4.57 -2.98 8.31
CA GLU A 589 5.33 -2.29 7.27
C GLU A 589 6.85 -2.26 7.54
N THR A 590 7.63 -1.92 6.52
CA THR A 590 9.07 -1.68 6.65
C THR A 590 9.41 -0.42 5.89
N PHE A 591 9.67 0.64 6.63
CA PHE A 591 10.21 1.91 6.16
C PHE A 591 11.72 1.77 6.09
N TYR A 592 12.33 2.14 4.96
CA TYR A 592 13.75 1.92 4.74
C TYR A 592 14.47 3.15 4.20
N TYR A 593 15.51 3.57 4.93
CA TYR A 593 16.35 4.73 4.64
C TYR A 593 17.77 4.24 4.30
N PRO A 594 18.04 3.81 3.05
CA PRO A 594 19.29 3.15 2.64
C PRO A 594 20.57 4.01 2.78
N ASN A 595 20.43 5.31 3.00
CA ASN A 595 21.54 6.20 3.29
C ASN A 595 21.01 7.34 4.16
N PHE A 596 20.59 7.01 5.38
CA PHE A 596 20.02 7.99 6.31
C PHE A 596 21.02 9.11 6.61
N VAL A 597 20.61 10.36 6.36
CA VAL A 597 21.38 11.58 6.63
C VAL A 597 20.52 12.54 7.45
N PHE A 598 20.96 12.84 8.66
CA PHE A 598 20.46 13.94 9.46
C PHE A 598 21.05 15.28 8.95
N PRO A 599 20.25 16.36 8.81
CA PRO A 599 18.82 16.47 9.04
C PRO A 599 17.94 16.17 7.81
N ARG A 600 18.53 15.90 6.63
CA ARG A 600 17.82 15.72 5.35
C ARG A 600 16.60 14.79 5.44
N ASP A 601 16.77 13.63 6.04
CA ASP A 601 15.73 12.59 6.08
C ASP A 601 14.83 12.69 7.32
N THR A 602 15.13 13.60 8.26
CA THR A 602 14.39 13.75 9.53
C THR A 602 12.92 14.07 9.30
N GLU A 603 12.61 15.04 8.43
CA GLU A 603 11.22 15.41 8.12
C GLU A 603 10.44 14.24 7.51
N LYS A 604 11.07 13.45 6.64
CA LYS A 604 10.45 12.26 6.05
C LYS A 604 10.14 11.22 7.14
N LEU A 605 11.13 10.91 7.99
CA LEU A 605 10.96 9.98 9.10
C LEU A 605 9.84 10.42 10.05
N VAL A 606 9.81 11.69 10.42
CA VAL A 606 8.76 12.27 11.28
C VAL A 606 7.37 12.09 10.65
N GLN A 607 7.21 12.47 9.38
CA GLN A 607 5.93 12.30 8.67
C GLN A 607 5.50 10.83 8.56
N GLU A 608 6.43 9.91 8.29
CA GLU A 608 6.12 8.48 8.17
C GLU A 608 5.77 7.83 9.53
N VAL A 609 6.35 8.30 10.64
CA VAL A 609 5.94 7.91 12.01
C VAL A 609 4.56 8.47 12.35
N VAL A 610 4.30 9.75 12.05
CA VAL A 610 2.96 10.38 12.21
C VAL A 610 1.92 9.56 11.45
N HIS A 611 2.11 9.33 10.15
CA HIS A 611 1.20 8.55 9.32
C HIS A 611 0.98 7.13 9.88
N THR A 612 2.04 6.45 10.33
CA THR A 612 1.96 5.09 10.89
C THR A 612 1.03 4.97 12.11
N VAL A 613 0.98 6.04 12.93
CA VAL A 613 0.19 6.10 14.17
C VAL A 613 -1.21 6.65 13.93
N THR A 614 -1.37 7.65 13.05
CA THR A 614 -2.67 8.32 12.82
C THR A 614 -3.51 7.69 11.71
N ARG A 615 -2.95 6.81 10.86
CA ARG A 615 -3.70 6.14 9.80
C ARG A 615 -4.70 5.11 10.35
N GLU A 616 -5.85 4.98 9.71
CA GLU A 616 -6.83 3.94 10.01
C GLU A 616 -6.16 2.56 9.99
N THR A 617 -6.16 1.91 11.15
CA THR A 617 -5.49 0.62 11.41
C THR A 617 -6.40 -0.25 12.27
N GLY A 618 -6.62 -1.49 11.82
CA GLY A 618 -7.30 -2.54 12.55
C GLY A 618 -6.33 -3.62 13.05
N TYR A 619 -6.69 -4.33 14.11
CA TYR A 619 -5.89 -5.43 14.67
C TYR A 619 -6.72 -6.70 14.95
N GLN A 620 -6.06 -7.83 15.29
CA GLN A 620 -6.69 -9.16 15.42
C GLN A 620 -7.49 -9.55 14.16
N VAL A 621 -6.85 -9.48 12.99
CA VAL A 621 -7.53 -9.43 11.69
C VAL A 621 -7.74 -10.83 11.11
N LEU A 622 -8.97 -11.11 10.67
CA LEU A 622 -9.33 -12.28 9.87
C LEU A 622 -10.07 -11.81 8.61
N MET A 623 -9.58 -12.18 7.43
CA MET A 623 -10.21 -11.84 6.16
C MET A 623 -10.64 -13.09 5.38
N LYS A 624 -11.86 -13.06 4.84
CA LYS A 624 -12.42 -14.11 3.98
C LYS A 624 -13.09 -13.52 2.76
N VAL A 625 -12.71 -13.98 1.57
CA VAL A 625 -13.39 -13.64 0.31
C VAL A 625 -14.29 -14.78 -0.13
N ARG A 626 -15.50 -14.43 -0.56
CA ARG A 626 -16.50 -15.32 -1.14
C ARG A 626 -16.80 -14.88 -2.57
N CYS A 627 -17.07 -15.85 -3.41
CA CYS A 627 -17.51 -15.67 -4.80
C CYS A 627 -18.73 -16.56 -5.07
N SER A 628 -19.38 -16.31 -6.20
CA SER A 628 -20.58 -17.04 -6.60
C SER A 628 -20.29 -18.47 -7.07
N THR A 629 -21.30 -19.34 -7.03
CA THR A 629 -21.25 -20.71 -7.55
C THR A 629 -20.66 -20.77 -8.97
N GLY A 630 -19.74 -21.70 -9.20
CA GLY A 630 -18.98 -21.80 -10.45
C GLY A 630 -17.63 -21.05 -10.42
N LEU A 631 -17.36 -20.26 -9.38
CA LEU A 631 -16.02 -19.75 -9.06
C LEU A 631 -15.57 -20.23 -7.67
N GLN A 632 -14.26 -20.34 -7.49
CA GLN A 632 -13.59 -20.51 -6.20
C GLN A 632 -12.39 -19.54 -6.11
N VAL A 633 -12.06 -19.10 -4.90
CA VAL A 633 -10.75 -18.47 -4.62
C VAL A 633 -9.65 -19.50 -4.89
N SER A 634 -8.65 -19.15 -5.69
CA SER A 634 -7.51 -20.01 -6.02
C SER A 634 -6.27 -19.68 -5.18
N SER A 635 -6.00 -18.39 -4.96
CA SER A 635 -4.89 -17.93 -4.13
C SER A 635 -5.06 -16.47 -3.67
N TYR A 636 -4.35 -16.11 -2.60
CA TYR A 636 -4.14 -14.73 -2.16
C TYR A 636 -2.70 -14.27 -2.44
N ALA A 637 -2.49 -12.99 -2.72
CA ALA A 637 -1.20 -12.38 -2.97
C ALA A 637 -1.04 -11.07 -2.19
N GLY A 638 -0.13 -11.03 -1.22
CA GLY A 638 0.07 -9.88 -0.34
C GLY A 638 1.09 -10.16 0.75
N ASN A 639 1.16 -9.28 1.75
CA ASN A 639 1.95 -9.48 2.97
C ASN A 639 1.00 -9.96 4.08
N PHE A 640 1.11 -11.23 4.44
CA PHE A 640 0.37 -11.90 5.51
C PHE A 640 1.08 -13.21 5.91
N HIS A 641 0.67 -13.77 7.05
CA HIS A 641 1.11 -15.08 7.51
C HIS A 641 0.30 -16.22 6.85
N GLY A 642 0.95 -17.38 6.69
CA GLY A 642 0.33 -18.61 6.21
C GLY A 642 0.43 -18.82 4.69
N ASN A 643 -0.02 -20.00 4.25
CA ASN A 643 0.00 -20.38 2.84
C ASN A 643 -1.09 -19.65 2.06
N ALA A 644 -0.72 -19.10 0.90
CA ALA A 644 -1.61 -18.43 -0.06
C ALA A 644 -2.84 -19.23 -0.53
N PHE A 645 -2.92 -20.52 -0.20
CA PHE A 645 -3.97 -21.47 -0.56
C PHE A 645 -4.97 -21.77 0.57
N ARG A 646 -4.82 -21.18 1.76
CA ARG A 646 -5.87 -21.24 2.79
C ARG A 646 -7.09 -20.43 2.33
N SER A 647 -8.28 -20.84 2.76
CA SER A 647 -9.53 -20.13 2.41
C SER A 647 -9.71 -18.81 3.17
N ASP A 648 -9.10 -18.74 4.36
CA ASP A 648 -9.08 -17.59 5.26
C ASP A 648 -7.63 -17.15 5.51
N ILE A 649 -7.40 -15.84 5.62
CA ILE A 649 -6.10 -15.26 5.92
C ILE A 649 -6.15 -14.41 7.19
N GLU A 650 -5.09 -14.51 8.00
CA GLU A 650 -4.98 -13.93 9.34
C GLU A 650 -3.80 -12.96 9.40
N PHE A 651 -3.96 -11.86 10.14
CA PHE A 651 -2.93 -10.84 10.33
C PHE A 651 -2.95 -10.35 11.78
N GLY A 652 -1.79 -9.87 12.24
CA GLY A 652 -1.72 -9.08 13.47
C GLY A 652 -2.48 -7.76 13.31
N VAL A 653 -2.18 -7.02 12.23
CA VAL A 653 -2.81 -5.75 11.85
C VAL A 653 -3.11 -5.66 10.36
N ILE A 654 -3.97 -4.70 9.99
CA ILE A 654 -4.17 -4.22 8.63
C ILE A 654 -4.42 -2.71 8.68
N ASP A 655 -3.90 -1.95 7.72
CA ASP A 655 -4.08 -0.50 7.65
C ASP A 655 -4.56 -0.04 6.27
N ARG A 656 -4.99 1.22 6.19
CA ARG A 656 -5.55 1.86 4.98
C ARG A 656 -4.68 1.82 3.73
N ASP A 657 -3.38 1.59 3.86
CA ASP A 657 -2.46 1.58 2.70
C ASP A 657 -2.35 0.17 2.09
N LYS A 658 -2.70 -0.90 2.82
CA LYS A 658 -2.44 -2.29 2.42
C LYS A 658 -3.51 -2.84 1.49
N ALA A 659 -3.10 -3.33 0.32
CA ALA A 659 -3.96 -4.03 -0.63
C ALA A 659 -3.49 -5.47 -0.88
N ILE A 660 -4.47 -6.37 -0.94
CA ILE A 660 -4.32 -7.81 -1.13
C ILE A 660 -4.89 -8.16 -2.51
N GLY A 661 -4.12 -8.91 -3.29
CA GLY A 661 -4.61 -9.56 -4.51
C GLY A 661 -5.32 -10.87 -4.18
N VAL A 662 -6.42 -11.14 -4.86
CA VAL A 662 -7.20 -12.38 -4.75
C VAL A 662 -7.37 -12.93 -6.15
N MET A 663 -7.02 -14.18 -6.37
CA MET A 663 -7.18 -14.87 -7.64
C MET A 663 -8.37 -15.83 -7.57
N PHE A 664 -9.08 -15.98 -8.68
CA PHE A 664 -10.17 -16.95 -8.80
C PHE A 664 -9.87 -18.01 -9.87
N LYS A 665 -10.49 -19.17 -9.69
CA LYS A 665 -10.54 -20.27 -10.68
C LYS A 665 -12.00 -20.65 -10.91
N TYR A 666 -12.28 -21.25 -12.07
CA TYR A 666 -13.58 -21.84 -12.35
C TYR A 666 -13.75 -23.15 -11.59
N ASP A 667 -14.99 -23.40 -11.16
CA ASP A 667 -15.48 -24.60 -10.48
C ASP A 667 -16.79 -25.08 -11.14
N GLY A 668 -16.85 -24.92 -12.46
CA GLY A 668 -18.04 -25.14 -13.29
C GLY A 668 -18.16 -24.09 -14.41
N LYS A 669 -19.27 -24.14 -15.16
CA LYS A 669 -19.68 -23.08 -16.09
C LYS A 669 -20.49 -22.03 -15.32
N LEU A 670 -20.30 -20.75 -15.63
CA LEU A 670 -21.14 -19.65 -15.15
C LEU A 670 -22.38 -19.50 -16.05
N ASP A 671 -23.54 -19.22 -15.45
CA ASP A 671 -24.77 -18.94 -16.21
C ASP A 671 -24.77 -17.47 -16.65
N ALA A 672 -24.76 -17.22 -17.97
CA ALA A 672 -24.80 -15.87 -18.55
C ALA A 672 -26.14 -15.13 -18.32
N LYS A 673 -27.13 -15.77 -17.68
CA LYS A 673 -28.36 -15.13 -17.19
C LYS A 673 -28.25 -14.57 -15.77
N LEU A 674 -27.13 -14.83 -15.08
CA LEU A 674 -26.88 -14.41 -13.70
C LEU A 674 -25.59 -13.59 -13.65
N ASP A 675 -25.50 -12.69 -12.68
CA ASP A 675 -24.26 -12.00 -12.36
C ASP A 675 -23.35 -12.87 -11.48
N ALA A 676 -22.04 -12.64 -11.61
CA ALA A 676 -21.04 -13.17 -10.71
C ALA A 676 -20.84 -12.19 -9.54
N HIS A 677 -21.30 -12.57 -8.36
CA HIS A 677 -21.13 -11.77 -7.14
C HIS A 677 -19.87 -12.17 -6.35
N PHE A 678 -19.26 -11.17 -5.70
CA PHE A 678 -18.11 -11.27 -4.83
C PHE A 678 -18.37 -10.51 -3.52
N GLN A 679 -17.94 -11.07 -2.39
CA GLN A 679 -18.00 -10.42 -1.08
C GLN A 679 -16.71 -10.68 -0.32
N SER A 680 -15.99 -9.62 -0.01
CA SER A 680 -14.95 -9.64 1.02
C SER A 680 -15.57 -9.35 2.39
N ALA A 681 -15.13 -10.07 3.41
CA ALA A 681 -15.46 -9.78 4.80
C ALA A 681 -14.17 -9.72 5.62
N LEU A 682 -13.90 -8.54 6.19
CA LEU A 682 -12.78 -8.27 7.08
C LEU A 682 -13.31 -8.18 8.51
N LEU A 683 -13.06 -9.20 9.33
CA LEU A 683 -13.30 -9.16 10.77
C LEU A 683 -12.05 -8.59 11.44
N TYR A 684 -12.20 -7.51 12.21
CA TYR A 684 -11.09 -6.84 12.88
C TYR A 684 -11.55 -6.10 14.14
N THR A 685 -10.61 -5.66 14.96
CA THR A 685 -10.85 -4.73 16.07
C THR A 685 -10.32 -3.36 15.68
N THR A 686 -11.13 -2.32 15.82
CA THR A 686 -10.73 -0.92 15.54
C THR A 686 -9.69 -0.44 16.55
N SER A 687 -9.00 0.67 16.23
CA SER A 687 -8.12 1.36 17.18
C SER A 687 -8.86 1.94 18.41
N SER A 688 -10.18 2.16 18.33
CA SER A 688 -11.04 2.51 19.47
C SER A 688 -11.45 1.31 20.35
N GLY A 689 -11.23 0.07 19.88
CA GLY A 689 -11.55 -1.15 20.62
C GLY A 689 -12.91 -1.78 20.30
N GLU A 690 -13.50 -1.50 19.14
CA GLU A 690 -14.73 -2.14 18.70
C GLU A 690 -14.44 -3.32 17.78
N ARG A 691 -15.08 -4.48 18.02
CA ARG A 691 -15.03 -5.60 17.07
C ARG A 691 -16.03 -5.35 15.95
N ARG A 692 -15.53 -5.26 14.71
CA ARG A 692 -16.35 -4.97 13.53
C ARG A 692 -16.08 -5.97 12.39
N VAL A 693 -17.06 -6.13 11.52
CA VAL A 693 -16.89 -6.77 10.21
C VAL A 693 -17.16 -5.76 9.10
N ARG A 694 -16.13 -5.34 8.37
CA ARG A 694 -16.31 -4.59 7.11
C ARG A 694 -16.61 -5.56 5.98
N CYS A 695 -17.71 -5.36 5.28
CA CYS A 695 -18.08 -6.11 4.09
C CYS A 695 -18.05 -5.21 2.86
N SER A 696 -17.33 -5.62 1.81
CA SER A 696 -17.39 -4.98 0.49
C SER A 696 -17.88 -5.98 -0.55
N ASN A 697 -18.93 -5.59 -1.26
CA ASN A 697 -19.69 -6.41 -2.22
C ASN A 697 -19.54 -5.83 -3.64
N VAL A 698 -19.27 -6.69 -4.62
CA VAL A 698 -19.11 -6.32 -6.04
C VAL A 698 -19.82 -7.35 -6.91
N ILE A 699 -20.41 -6.90 -8.02
CA ILE A 699 -20.92 -7.78 -9.07
C ILE A 699 -20.15 -7.56 -10.37
N ALA A 700 -20.06 -8.61 -11.18
CA ALA A 700 -19.65 -8.55 -12.57
C ALA A 700 -20.68 -9.33 -13.40
N SER A 701 -21.01 -8.83 -14.59
CA SER A 701 -21.89 -9.57 -15.50
C SER A 701 -21.19 -10.83 -16.01
N VAL A 702 -21.96 -11.84 -16.44
CA VAL A 702 -21.41 -13.05 -17.08
C VAL A 702 -21.77 -13.03 -18.57
N SER A 703 -20.81 -13.32 -19.44
CA SER A 703 -21.01 -13.34 -20.89
C SER A 703 -20.45 -14.58 -21.55
N ASP A 704 -21.24 -15.20 -22.44
CA ASP A 704 -20.77 -16.25 -23.34
C ASP A 704 -19.82 -15.72 -24.44
N ASN A 705 -19.67 -14.39 -24.58
CA ASN A 705 -18.77 -13.76 -25.56
C ASN A 705 -17.56 -13.09 -24.88
N ALA A 706 -16.40 -13.74 -24.96
CA ALA A 706 -15.14 -13.19 -24.44
C ALA A 706 -14.74 -11.84 -25.06
N LYS A 707 -15.17 -11.52 -26.30
CA LYS A 707 -14.89 -10.22 -26.92
C LYS A 707 -15.53 -9.06 -26.17
N ASP A 708 -16.73 -9.26 -25.63
CA ASP A 708 -17.42 -8.21 -24.86
C ASP A 708 -16.83 -8.07 -23.45
N CYS A 709 -16.35 -9.18 -22.87
CA CYS A 709 -15.60 -9.18 -21.61
C CYS A 709 -14.35 -8.29 -21.67
N MET A 710 -13.63 -8.29 -22.80
CA MET A 710 -12.45 -7.43 -23.01
C MET A 710 -12.76 -5.92 -22.96
N ARG A 711 -14.03 -5.50 -23.11
CA ARG A 711 -14.44 -4.10 -23.02
C ARG A 711 -14.63 -3.61 -21.58
N TYR A 712 -14.62 -4.51 -20.59
CA TYR A 712 -14.87 -4.19 -19.18
C TYR A 712 -13.71 -4.61 -18.27
N VAL A 713 -12.50 -4.59 -18.82
CA VAL A 713 -11.24 -4.88 -18.11
C VAL A 713 -10.76 -3.64 -17.35
N ASP A 714 -10.40 -3.79 -16.07
CA ASP A 714 -9.66 -2.78 -15.31
C ASP A 714 -8.16 -3.08 -15.38
N GLN A 715 -7.40 -2.24 -16.09
CA GLN A 715 -5.95 -2.40 -16.21
C GLN A 715 -5.21 -2.32 -14.87
N ASP A 716 -5.67 -1.48 -13.93
CA ASP A 716 -4.99 -1.26 -12.67
C ASP A 716 -5.07 -2.50 -11.79
N ALA A 717 -6.22 -3.20 -11.82
CA ALA A 717 -6.35 -4.53 -11.23
C ALA A 717 -5.47 -5.56 -11.95
N VAL A 718 -5.47 -5.58 -13.28
CA VAL A 718 -4.69 -6.56 -14.07
C VAL A 718 -3.19 -6.46 -13.80
N TYR A 719 -2.57 -5.28 -13.93
CA TYR A 719 -1.13 -5.16 -13.69
C TYR A 719 -0.79 -5.30 -12.19
N ALA A 720 -1.68 -4.91 -11.27
CA ALA A 720 -1.42 -5.07 -9.84
C ALA A 720 -1.37 -6.54 -9.41
N LEU A 721 -2.28 -7.39 -9.91
CA LEU A 721 -2.22 -8.82 -9.63
C LEU A 721 -0.98 -9.46 -10.29
N ILE A 722 -0.67 -9.12 -11.55
CA ILE A 722 0.55 -9.59 -12.22
C ILE A 722 1.81 -9.17 -11.45
N ALA A 723 1.88 -7.93 -10.95
CA ALA A 723 2.99 -7.44 -10.15
C ALA A 723 3.15 -8.22 -8.85
N LYS A 724 2.07 -8.37 -8.06
CA LYS A 724 2.08 -9.12 -6.78
C LYS A 724 2.46 -10.59 -6.99
N GLU A 725 1.94 -11.25 -8.03
CA GLU A 725 2.32 -12.64 -8.38
C GLU A 725 3.78 -12.77 -8.85
N ALA A 726 4.29 -11.79 -9.61
CA ALA A 726 5.67 -11.81 -10.12
C ALA A 726 6.68 -11.64 -8.98
N VAL A 727 6.50 -10.65 -8.11
CA VAL A 727 7.44 -10.41 -7.00
C VAL A 727 7.35 -11.49 -5.92
N ALA A 728 6.20 -12.17 -5.76
CA ALA A 728 6.09 -13.32 -4.86
C ALA A 728 6.97 -14.51 -5.28
N LYS A 729 7.37 -14.61 -6.55
CA LYS A 729 8.24 -15.68 -7.08
C LYS A 729 9.73 -15.43 -6.88
N ILE A 730 10.15 -14.25 -6.41
CA ILE A 730 11.57 -13.89 -6.22
C ILE A 730 12.29 -14.85 -5.24
N VAL A 731 11.57 -15.40 -4.27
CA VAL A 731 12.12 -16.35 -3.29
C VAL A 731 12.30 -17.78 -3.82
N SER A 732 11.75 -18.10 -5.00
CA SER A 732 11.75 -19.47 -5.57
C SER A 732 12.36 -19.58 -6.97
N ASN A 733 12.20 -18.55 -7.81
CA ASN A 733 12.58 -18.52 -9.23
C ASN A 733 13.74 -17.54 -9.45
N SER A 734 14.47 -17.65 -10.57
CA SER A 734 15.48 -16.64 -10.91
C SER A 734 14.81 -15.36 -11.42
N LEU A 735 15.44 -14.21 -11.20
CA LEU A 735 14.96 -12.91 -11.72
C LEU A 735 14.92 -12.88 -13.26
N LYS A 736 15.77 -13.69 -13.91
CA LYS A 736 15.77 -13.86 -15.37
C LYS A 736 14.46 -14.53 -15.83
N ASP A 737 14.04 -15.60 -15.16
CA ASP A 737 12.81 -16.33 -15.51
C ASP A 737 11.56 -15.51 -15.22
N ILE A 738 11.54 -14.74 -14.12
CA ILE A 738 10.42 -13.85 -13.78
C ILE A 738 10.26 -12.74 -14.83
N ARG A 739 11.36 -12.10 -15.26
CA ARG A 739 11.35 -11.12 -16.35
C ARG A 739 10.93 -11.74 -17.69
N GLY A 740 11.39 -12.96 -17.97
CA GLY A 740 10.95 -13.75 -19.12
C GLY A 740 9.44 -13.95 -19.11
N ALA A 741 8.89 -14.54 -18.04
CA ALA A 741 7.46 -14.81 -17.88
C ALA A 741 6.59 -13.54 -17.95
N LEU A 742 7.05 -12.39 -17.44
CA LEU A 742 6.37 -11.10 -17.59
C LEU A 742 6.33 -10.64 -19.06
N SER A 743 7.44 -10.81 -19.78
CA SER A 743 7.54 -10.50 -21.21
C SER A 743 6.60 -11.39 -22.03
N GLU A 744 6.61 -12.69 -21.76
CA GLU A 744 5.74 -13.67 -22.41
C GLU A 744 4.26 -13.41 -22.12
N LYS A 745 3.89 -13.10 -20.88
CA LYS A 745 2.51 -12.76 -20.50
C LYS A 745 1.98 -11.56 -21.28
N ASN A 746 2.80 -10.53 -21.50
CA ASN A 746 2.44 -9.36 -22.30
C ASN A 746 2.26 -9.73 -23.79
N VAL A 747 3.16 -10.55 -24.36
CA VAL A 747 3.00 -11.08 -25.73
C VAL A 747 1.72 -11.88 -25.87
N ASP A 748 1.46 -12.81 -24.94
CA ASP A 748 0.32 -13.73 -24.99
C ASP A 748 -1.02 -12.97 -24.96
N ILE A 749 -1.17 -11.97 -24.09
CA ILE A 749 -2.37 -11.12 -24.00
C ILE A 749 -2.61 -10.39 -25.33
N LEU A 750 -1.58 -9.76 -25.91
CA LEU A 750 -1.70 -8.97 -27.13
C LEU A 750 -1.87 -9.84 -28.39
N ALA A 751 -1.17 -10.97 -28.48
CA ALA A 751 -1.32 -11.94 -29.56
C ALA A 751 -2.71 -12.55 -29.54
N SER A 752 -3.23 -12.93 -28.37
CA SER A 752 -4.56 -13.52 -28.24
C SER A 752 -5.66 -12.48 -28.52
N TYR A 753 -5.49 -11.23 -28.10
CA TYR A 753 -6.41 -10.14 -28.48
C TYR A 753 -6.46 -9.93 -30.00
N ARG A 754 -5.28 -9.90 -30.65
CA ARG A 754 -5.19 -9.77 -32.11
C ARG A 754 -5.80 -10.96 -32.86
N LYS A 755 -5.63 -12.17 -32.33
CA LYS A 755 -6.16 -13.40 -32.93
C LYS A 755 -7.68 -13.50 -32.80
N ASN A 756 -8.23 -13.15 -31.64
CA ASN A 756 -9.60 -13.51 -31.27
C ASN A 756 -10.58 -12.32 -31.30
N PHE A 757 -10.12 -11.08 -31.07
CA PHE A 757 -11.00 -9.98 -30.69
C PHE A 757 -10.91 -8.72 -31.58
N SER A 758 -9.73 -8.36 -32.10
CA SER A 758 -9.56 -7.12 -32.88
C SER A 758 -10.24 -7.12 -34.26
N GLY A 759 -10.33 -8.28 -34.91
CA GLY A 759 -10.64 -8.35 -36.35
C GLY A 759 -9.40 -8.12 -37.22
N SER A 760 -9.61 -7.90 -38.52
CA SER A 760 -8.51 -7.85 -39.51
C SER A 760 -7.76 -6.52 -39.50
N HIS A 761 -6.45 -6.58 -39.28
CA HIS A 761 -5.53 -5.43 -39.33
C HIS A 761 -4.22 -5.79 -40.04
N PRO A 762 -3.56 -4.83 -40.75
CA PRO A 762 -2.29 -5.05 -41.43
C PRO A 762 -1.21 -5.68 -40.53
N PRO A 763 -0.41 -6.67 -41.00
CA PRO A 763 0.61 -7.35 -40.19
C PRO A 763 1.58 -6.40 -39.47
N GLY A 764 2.04 -5.36 -40.17
CA GLY A 764 2.99 -4.37 -39.65
C GLY A 764 2.48 -3.49 -38.49
N GLN A 765 1.18 -3.48 -38.22
CA GLN A 765 0.57 -2.70 -37.14
C GLN A 765 0.58 -3.51 -35.84
N LEU A 766 0.91 -2.89 -34.69
CA LEU A 766 0.58 -3.47 -33.37
C LEU A 766 -0.83 -3.03 -32.98
N VAL A 767 -1.66 -3.99 -32.56
CA VAL A 767 -3.06 -3.76 -32.17
C VAL A 767 -3.19 -4.03 -30.69
N ILE A 768 -3.70 -3.07 -29.93
CA ILE A 768 -3.76 -3.10 -28.46
C ILE A 768 -5.22 -2.91 -28.02
N PRO A 769 -5.72 -3.61 -26.98
CA PRO A 769 -7.04 -3.34 -26.41
C PRO A 769 -7.09 -1.96 -25.78
N GLU A 770 -8.17 -1.19 -25.98
CA GLU A 770 -8.29 0.19 -25.49
C GLU A 770 -8.08 0.30 -23.97
N ASN A 771 -8.76 -0.55 -23.20
CA ASN A 771 -8.65 -0.57 -21.73
C ASN A 771 -7.37 -1.26 -21.22
N LEU A 772 -6.44 -1.62 -22.10
CA LEU A 772 -5.12 -2.17 -21.78
C LEU A 772 -4.00 -1.45 -22.56
N LYS A 773 -4.26 -0.25 -23.12
CA LYS A 773 -3.33 0.45 -24.01
C LYS A 773 -2.00 0.82 -23.33
N GLU A 774 -2.02 1.10 -22.02
CA GLU A 774 -0.82 1.34 -21.21
C GLU A 774 -0.18 0.07 -20.61
N LEU A 775 -0.81 -1.11 -20.72
CA LEU A 775 -0.34 -2.36 -20.06
C LEU A 775 1.12 -2.67 -20.38
N SER A 776 1.51 -2.55 -21.66
CA SER A 776 2.89 -2.81 -22.08
C SER A 776 3.91 -1.87 -21.41
N MET A 777 3.53 -0.62 -21.10
CA MET A 777 4.37 0.31 -20.35
C MET A 777 4.46 -0.13 -18.88
N TYR A 778 3.34 -0.45 -18.23
CA TYR A 778 3.35 -0.90 -16.84
C TYR A 778 4.15 -2.21 -16.63
N ILE A 779 4.10 -3.16 -17.57
CA ILE A 779 4.93 -4.36 -17.52
C ILE A 779 6.43 -4.05 -17.71
N LEU A 780 6.80 -3.15 -18.64
CA LEU A 780 8.19 -2.70 -18.80
C LEU A 780 8.70 -2.00 -17.53
N SER A 781 7.89 -1.11 -16.95
CA SER A 781 8.18 -0.46 -15.68
C SER A 781 8.36 -1.47 -14.55
N LEU A 782 7.50 -2.48 -14.45
CA LEU A 782 7.60 -3.55 -13.45
C LEU A 782 8.95 -4.30 -13.57
N ILE A 783 9.35 -4.63 -14.80
CA ILE A 783 10.65 -5.23 -15.12
C ILE A 783 11.84 -4.33 -14.70
N LYS A 784 11.66 -3.01 -14.72
CA LYS A 784 12.67 -2.01 -14.32
C LYS A 784 12.72 -1.71 -12.81
N THR A 785 11.74 -2.15 -12.02
CA THR A 785 11.74 -1.93 -10.56
C THR A 785 12.96 -2.56 -9.88
N ARG A 786 13.40 -1.99 -8.74
CA ARG A 786 14.51 -2.56 -7.93
C ARG A 786 14.30 -4.03 -7.53
N ALA A 787 13.04 -4.48 -7.45
CA ALA A 787 12.68 -5.86 -7.14
C ALA A 787 13.07 -6.85 -8.26
N LEU A 788 12.97 -6.43 -9.53
CA LEU A 788 13.02 -7.33 -10.69
C LEU A 788 14.10 -6.99 -11.74
N LYS A 789 14.68 -5.78 -11.71
CA LYS A 789 15.70 -5.37 -12.67
C LYS A 789 16.92 -6.29 -12.65
N GLY A 790 17.65 -6.26 -13.75
CA GLY A 790 18.96 -6.92 -13.85
C GLY A 790 20.05 -6.22 -13.04
N GLY A 791 21.25 -6.77 -13.15
CA GLY A 791 22.48 -6.14 -12.66
C GLY A 791 22.65 -6.20 -11.15
N GLN A 792 23.42 -5.22 -10.65
CA GLN A 792 23.63 -5.07 -9.21
C GLN A 792 22.52 -4.24 -8.58
N GLU A 793 21.97 -4.79 -7.50
CA GLU A 793 21.13 -4.13 -6.51
C GLU A 793 21.38 -4.83 -5.17
N PRO A 794 21.63 -4.10 -4.06
CA PRO A 794 21.78 -4.71 -2.74
C PRO A 794 20.57 -5.56 -2.36
N SER A 795 20.78 -6.66 -1.64
CA SER A 795 19.67 -7.56 -1.23
C SER A 795 18.58 -6.82 -0.44
N ASP A 796 18.96 -5.96 0.51
CA ASP A 796 18.04 -5.14 1.31
C ASP A 796 17.15 -4.23 0.44
N HIS A 797 17.73 -3.53 -0.54
CA HIS A 797 16.99 -2.71 -1.50
C HIS A 797 15.95 -3.53 -2.29
N ARG A 798 16.36 -4.70 -2.78
CA ARG A 798 15.53 -5.59 -3.62
C ARG A 798 14.39 -6.19 -2.81
N VAL A 799 14.67 -6.66 -1.59
CA VAL A 799 13.69 -7.27 -0.69
C VAL A 799 12.68 -6.26 -0.17
N HIS A 800 13.13 -5.05 0.18
CA HIS A 800 12.25 -3.93 0.51
C HIS A 800 11.30 -3.63 -0.67
N SER A 801 11.84 -3.46 -1.88
CA SER A 801 11.05 -3.21 -3.10
C SER A 801 10.05 -4.33 -3.41
N MET A 802 10.46 -5.59 -3.26
CA MET A 802 9.59 -6.77 -3.39
C MET A 802 8.40 -6.68 -2.42
N ARG A 803 8.67 -6.49 -1.12
CA ARG A 803 7.60 -6.45 -0.09
C ARG A 803 6.68 -5.26 -0.24
N MET A 804 7.22 -4.11 -0.64
CA MET A 804 6.45 -2.91 -0.94
C MET A 804 5.48 -3.13 -2.10
N ILE A 805 5.92 -3.71 -3.22
CA ILE A 805 5.03 -4.09 -4.34
C ILE A 805 3.95 -5.09 -3.88
N LYS A 806 4.30 -6.04 -2.99
CA LYS A 806 3.32 -6.97 -2.40
C LYS A 806 2.23 -6.27 -1.59
N SER A 807 2.53 -5.17 -0.89
CA SER A 807 1.53 -4.42 -0.10
C SER A 807 0.78 -3.33 -0.87
N MET A 808 1.39 -2.71 -1.88
CA MET A 808 0.86 -1.52 -2.57
C MET A 808 -0.59 -1.65 -3.06
N GLY A 809 -1.39 -0.60 -2.84
CA GLY A 809 -2.66 -0.35 -3.51
C GLY A 809 -2.52 0.06 -4.98
N ALA A 810 -3.64 0.17 -5.69
CA ALA A 810 -3.63 0.51 -7.13
C ALA A 810 -3.00 1.88 -7.41
N LEU A 811 -3.34 2.90 -6.61
CA LEU A 811 -2.79 4.26 -6.67
C LEU A 811 -1.26 4.27 -6.46
N GLU A 812 -0.80 3.69 -5.36
CA GLU A 812 0.61 3.65 -4.96
C GLU A 812 1.45 2.89 -6.00
N LEU A 813 0.96 1.74 -6.49
CA LEU A 813 1.64 0.97 -7.53
C LEU A 813 1.65 1.69 -8.90
N SER A 814 0.56 2.37 -9.27
CA SER A 814 0.51 3.15 -10.53
C SER A 814 1.61 4.21 -10.57
N LEU A 815 1.77 4.97 -9.47
CA LEU A 815 2.80 5.99 -9.34
C LEU A 815 4.22 5.39 -9.25
N TYR A 816 4.38 4.25 -8.59
CA TYR A 816 5.68 3.59 -8.47
C TYR A 816 6.17 2.98 -9.79
N LEU A 817 5.26 2.42 -10.59
CA LEU A 817 5.60 1.90 -11.93
C LEU A 817 5.79 3.02 -12.94
N TYR A 818 4.93 4.04 -12.96
CA TYR A 818 5.09 5.20 -13.83
C TYR A 818 5.01 6.49 -12.99
N PRO A 819 6.17 7.07 -12.62
CA PRO A 819 6.25 8.33 -11.89
C PRO A 819 5.51 9.48 -12.57
N ARG A 820 5.18 10.52 -11.81
CA ARG A 820 4.66 11.79 -12.30
C ARG A 820 5.81 12.78 -12.44
N MET A 821 6.13 13.20 -13.66
CA MET A 821 7.13 14.23 -13.95
C MET A 821 6.44 15.53 -14.35
N ILE A 822 6.70 16.61 -13.61
CA ILE A 822 6.11 17.95 -13.79
C ILE A 822 7.24 18.94 -14.08
N PRO A 823 7.24 19.64 -15.23
CA PRO A 823 8.14 20.76 -15.44
C PRO A 823 7.68 21.95 -14.57
N ILE A 824 8.61 22.59 -13.87
CA ILE A 824 8.30 23.76 -13.02
C ILE A 824 8.98 25.06 -13.49
N HIS A 825 9.82 24.97 -14.52
CA HIS A 825 10.56 26.10 -15.11
C HIS A 825 9.74 26.91 -16.13
N ASN A 826 8.57 26.40 -16.53
CA ASN A 826 7.70 26.97 -17.56
C ASN A 826 6.21 26.95 -17.15
N LEU A 827 5.93 27.05 -15.85
CA LEU A 827 4.56 27.14 -15.32
C LEU A 827 3.81 28.35 -15.87
N ALA A 828 2.54 28.19 -16.21
CA ALA A 828 1.68 29.33 -16.51
C ALA A 828 1.43 30.15 -15.23
N PRO A 829 1.17 31.46 -15.29
CA PRO A 829 0.93 32.30 -14.11
C PRO A 829 -0.15 31.76 -13.16
N GLU A 830 -1.16 31.09 -13.71
CA GLU A 830 -2.29 30.53 -12.98
C GLU A 830 -2.11 29.06 -12.53
N ASP A 831 -1.04 28.37 -12.93
CA ASP A 831 -0.75 27.02 -12.45
C ASP A 831 -0.32 27.08 -10.97
N GLY A 832 -0.74 26.12 -10.15
CA GLY A 832 -0.50 26.14 -8.70
C GLY A 832 -1.39 27.11 -7.92
N PHE A 833 -2.47 27.60 -8.52
CA PHE A 833 -3.51 28.41 -7.87
C PHE A 833 -4.91 27.83 -8.11
N PRO A 834 -5.91 28.17 -7.27
CA PRO A 834 -7.29 27.73 -7.50
C PRO A 834 -7.88 28.35 -8.78
N ASP A 835 -8.68 27.57 -9.49
CA ASP A 835 -9.53 28.03 -10.58
C ASP A 835 -10.83 28.70 -10.07
N ASP A 836 -11.70 29.11 -11.00
CA ASP A 836 -12.99 29.75 -10.69
C ASP A 836 -13.96 28.85 -9.89
N GLN A 837 -13.68 27.55 -9.75
CA GLN A 837 -14.44 26.58 -8.95
C GLN A 837 -13.73 26.23 -7.64
N GLY A 838 -12.54 26.80 -7.37
CA GLY A 838 -11.73 26.52 -6.19
C GLY A 838 -10.83 25.28 -6.31
N HIS A 839 -10.77 24.62 -7.46
CA HIS A 839 -9.86 23.48 -7.67
C HIS A 839 -8.45 23.96 -7.98
N LEU A 840 -7.42 23.34 -7.39
CA LEU A 840 -6.04 23.69 -7.73
C LEU A 840 -5.74 23.35 -9.19
N ARG A 841 -5.43 24.36 -10.00
CA ARG A 841 -4.98 24.16 -11.38
C ARG A 841 -3.59 23.54 -11.39
N MET A 842 -3.53 22.27 -11.79
CA MET A 842 -2.28 21.51 -11.87
C MET A 842 -1.65 21.62 -13.27
N PRO A 843 -0.32 21.85 -13.36
CA PRO A 843 0.39 21.79 -14.63
C PRO A 843 0.38 20.37 -15.23
N ALA A 844 0.43 20.29 -16.56
CA ALA A 844 0.43 19.01 -17.28
C ALA A 844 1.69 18.19 -16.95
N SER A 845 1.50 16.89 -16.70
CA SER A 845 2.62 15.97 -16.49
C SER A 845 3.19 15.51 -17.83
N ILE A 846 4.51 15.50 -17.95
CA ILE A 846 5.22 15.07 -19.17
C ILE A 846 5.57 13.58 -19.11
N ARG A 847 6.17 13.06 -20.20
CA ARG A 847 6.64 11.67 -20.26
C ARG A 847 7.96 11.49 -19.50
N ASN A 848 8.10 10.32 -18.89
CA ASN A 848 9.29 9.92 -18.13
C ASN A 848 10.43 9.47 -19.07
N SER A 849 10.98 10.42 -19.83
CA SER A 849 12.10 10.22 -20.76
C SER A 849 13.01 11.45 -20.75
N PHE A 850 14.32 11.23 -20.86
CA PHE A 850 15.34 12.27 -21.00
C PHE A 850 15.13 13.11 -22.27
N ALA A 851 14.45 12.57 -23.29
CA ALA A 851 14.05 13.33 -24.48
C ALA A 851 13.01 14.43 -24.20
N ARG A 852 12.50 14.53 -22.97
CA ARG A 852 11.62 15.62 -22.49
C ARG A 852 12.31 16.52 -21.44
N VAL A 853 13.62 16.33 -21.23
CA VAL A 853 14.43 17.20 -20.37
C VAL A 853 15.04 18.31 -21.23
N GLU A 854 14.62 19.53 -20.96
CA GLU A 854 15.10 20.76 -21.60
C GLU A 854 16.40 21.27 -20.97
N GLU A 855 17.29 21.83 -21.80
CA GLU A 855 18.51 22.51 -21.35
C GLU A 855 18.13 23.76 -20.55
N GLY A 856 18.54 23.81 -19.29
CA GLY A 856 18.14 24.85 -18.34
C GLY A 856 16.79 24.59 -17.66
N GLY A 857 16.21 23.38 -17.80
CA GLY A 857 14.96 23.02 -17.14
C GLY A 857 15.09 22.62 -15.65
N ALA A 858 13.97 22.71 -14.94
CA ALA A 858 13.78 22.17 -13.58
C ALA A 858 12.47 21.37 -13.49
N TYR A 859 12.48 20.25 -12.78
CA TYR A 859 11.38 19.27 -12.75
C TYR A 859 11.15 18.71 -11.35
N LEU A 860 9.88 18.58 -10.97
CA LEU A 860 9.47 17.69 -9.89
C LEU A 860 9.22 16.29 -10.49
N ILE A 861 9.77 15.25 -9.89
CA ILE A 861 9.43 13.86 -10.22
C ILE A 861 9.01 13.09 -8.97
N ASP A 862 7.81 12.51 -9.00
CA ASP A 862 7.19 11.81 -7.88
C ASP A 862 6.79 10.39 -8.27
N ASN A 863 7.38 9.38 -7.60
CA ASN A 863 7.07 7.96 -7.81
C ASN A 863 6.15 7.35 -6.73
N GLY A 864 5.48 8.17 -5.92
CA GLY A 864 4.67 7.69 -4.80
C GLY A 864 5.45 7.22 -3.57
N GLN A 865 6.79 7.16 -3.60
CA GLN A 865 7.63 6.88 -2.42
C GLN A 865 8.58 8.04 -2.09
N ASN A 866 9.25 8.59 -3.11
CA ASN A 866 10.15 9.74 -3.02
C ASN A 866 9.72 10.81 -4.04
N CYS A 867 9.94 12.08 -3.71
CA CYS A 867 9.81 13.20 -4.64
C CYS A 867 11.17 13.87 -4.80
N TYR A 868 11.62 14.04 -6.03
CA TYR A 868 12.89 14.71 -6.33
C TYR A 868 12.64 16.01 -7.08
N LEU A 869 13.36 17.05 -6.68
CA LEU A 869 13.50 18.29 -7.42
C LEU A 869 14.82 18.22 -8.19
N TRP A 870 14.73 17.83 -9.47
CA TRP A 870 15.89 17.80 -10.36
C TRP A 870 16.06 19.16 -11.05
N ILE A 871 17.30 19.62 -11.15
CA ILE A 871 17.63 20.95 -11.66
C ILE A 871 18.85 20.84 -12.59
N HIS A 872 18.68 21.29 -13.84
CA HIS A 872 19.74 21.31 -14.86
C HIS A 872 20.87 22.28 -14.49
N ALA A 873 22.11 21.96 -14.87
CA ALA A 873 23.31 22.74 -14.56
C ALA A 873 23.28 24.18 -15.10
N GLN A 874 22.51 24.41 -16.17
CA GLN A 874 22.31 25.72 -16.82
C GLN A 874 20.96 26.38 -16.49
N ILE A 875 20.30 26.01 -15.38
CA ILE A 875 19.09 26.71 -14.91
C ILE A 875 19.37 28.22 -14.74
N SER A 876 18.38 29.06 -15.01
CA SER A 876 18.49 30.51 -14.82
C SER A 876 18.76 30.86 -13.34
N PRO A 877 19.76 31.71 -13.02
CA PRO A 877 19.98 32.20 -11.65
C PRO A 877 18.73 32.79 -11.01
N ASN A 878 17.93 33.55 -11.79
CA ASN A 878 16.68 34.15 -11.32
C ASN A 878 15.69 33.08 -10.83
N PHE A 879 15.61 31.93 -11.52
CA PHE A 879 14.74 30.82 -11.09
C PHE A 879 15.20 30.23 -9.75
N ILE A 880 16.52 30.12 -9.53
CA ILE A 880 17.07 29.67 -8.25
C ILE A 880 16.70 30.68 -7.15
N THR A 881 16.92 31.98 -7.39
CA THR A 881 16.62 33.04 -6.43
C THR A 881 15.13 33.11 -6.11
N ASP A 882 14.26 33.00 -7.12
CA ASP A 882 12.81 33.00 -6.92
C ASP A 882 12.31 31.77 -6.14
N LEU A 883 12.95 30.61 -6.28
CA LEU A 883 12.52 29.36 -5.63
C LEU A 883 13.15 29.14 -4.24
N PHE A 884 14.40 29.60 -4.04
CA PHE A 884 15.20 29.32 -2.84
C PHE A 884 15.61 30.55 -2.01
N GLY A 885 15.47 31.77 -2.54
CA GLY A 885 15.63 33.03 -1.82
C GLY A 885 16.83 33.87 -2.28
N GLU A 886 16.91 35.09 -1.75
CA GLU A 886 18.01 36.02 -2.03
C GLU A 886 19.38 35.41 -1.66
N GLY A 887 20.39 35.64 -2.51
CA GLY A 887 21.73 35.07 -2.37
C GLY A 887 21.87 33.64 -2.93
N MET A 888 20.78 32.98 -3.33
CA MET A 888 20.83 31.69 -4.04
C MET A 888 20.82 31.94 -5.56
N ASP A 889 22.00 32.14 -6.14
CA ASP A 889 22.21 32.46 -7.58
C ASP A 889 22.72 31.28 -8.41
N SER A 890 23.11 30.18 -7.77
CA SER A 890 23.82 29.07 -8.40
C SER A 890 23.55 27.75 -7.67
N LEU A 891 23.60 26.63 -8.40
CA LEU A 891 23.34 25.30 -7.83
C LEU A 891 24.26 24.95 -6.65
N LYS A 892 25.48 25.51 -6.60
CA LYS A 892 26.45 25.28 -5.53
C LYS A 892 26.13 26.05 -4.25
N ALA A 893 25.35 27.13 -4.32
CA ALA A 893 24.89 27.87 -3.14
C ALA A 893 23.80 27.10 -2.36
N LEU A 894 23.04 26.24 -3.05
CA LEU A 894 21.98 25.43 -2.46
C LEU A 894 22.55 24.37 -1.50
N ASP A 895 21.92 24.26 -0.32
CA ASP A 895 22.16 23.15 0.61
C ASP A 895 21.45 21.87 0.13
N SER A 896 22.19 20.77 -0.02
CA SER A 896 21.66 19.46 -0.42
C SER A 896 20.92 18.72 0.69
N LEU A 897 20.96 19.24 1.92
CA LEU A 897 20.24 18.70 3.08
C LEU A 897 18.80 19.26 3.19
N ILE A 898 18.42 20.19 2.31
CA ILE A 898 17.05 20.73 2.23
C ILE A 898 16.04 19.64 1.83
N SER A 899 14.98 19.51 2.64
CA SER A 899 13.88 18.55 2.45
C SER A 899 12.51 19.18 2.19
N SER A 900 12.42 20.52 2.25
CA SER A 900 11.23 21.33 1.99
C SER A 900 11.61 22.69 1.38
N LEU A 901 10.73 23.30 0.59
CA LEU A 901 11.01 24.61 0.00
C LEU A 901 10.79 25.75 1.01
N PRO A 902 11.62 26.81 0.99
CA PRO A 902 11.42 27.97 1.83
C PRO A 902 10.12 28.71 1.48
N ILE A 903 9.48 29.29 2.50
CA ILE A 903 8.29 30.12 2.32
C ILE A 903 8.74 31.51 1.89
N LEU A 904 8.67 31.78 0.59
CA LEU A 904 9.03 33.07 -0.02
C LEU A 904 7.77 33.76 -0.59
N PRO A 905 7.77 35.11 -0.65
CA PRO A 905 6.70 35.91 -1.25
C PRO A 905 6.81 36.01 -2.78
N THR A 906 7.57 35.11 -3.43
CA THR A 906 7.73 35.05 -4.88
C THR A 906 6.62 34.19 -5.49
N HIS A 907 6.23 34.52 -6.73
CA HIS A 907 5.17 33.79 -7.44
C HIS A 907 5.52 32.31 -7.60
N LEU A 908 6.73 32.02 -8.10
CA LEU A 908 7.22 30.66 -8.31
C LEU A 908 7.27 29.82 -7.02
N SER A 909 7.74 30.39 -5.89
CA SER A 909 7.73 29.67 -4.60
C SER A 909 6.31 29.31 -4.18
N ALA A 910 5.35 30.23 -4.32
CA ALA A 910 3.95 29.95 -4.03
C ALA A 910 3.39 28.84 -4.93
N GLN A 911 3.61 28.92 -6.26
CA GLN A 911 3.17 27.90 -7.21
C GLN A 911 3.67 26.50 -6.86
N VAL A 912 5.00 26.36 -6.70
CA VAL A 912 5.62 25.04 -6.48
C VAL A 912 5.26 24.49 -5.08
N ARG A 913 5.14 25.34 -4.05
CA ARG A 913 4.67 24.91 -2.73
C ARG A 913 3.21 24.45 -2.75
N ASN A 914 2.32 25.17 -3.44
CA ASN A 914 0.91 24.78 -3.58
C ASN A 914 0.76 23.45 -4.35
N ILE A 915 1.55 23.26 -5.42
CA ILE A 915 1.63 21.99 -6.16
C ILE A 915 2.06 20.85 -5.22
N LEU A 916 3.13 21.04 -4.43
CA LEU A 916 3.61 20.02 -3.49
C LEU A 916 2.58 19.70 -2.39
N GLU A 917 1.82 20.69 -1.92
CA GLU A 917 0.78 20.49 -0.90
C GLU A 917 -0.44 19.72 -1.46
N TYR A 918 -0.85 20.00 -2.70
CA TYR A 918 -1.87 19.18 -3.36
C TYR A 918 -1.39 17.76 -3.68
N LEU A 919 -0.10 17.60 -4.03
CA LEU A 919 0.49 16.27 -4.17
C LEU A 919 0.45 15.50 -2.83
N ARG A 920 0.62 16.14 -1.68
CA ARG A 920 0.45 15.50 -0.35
C ARG A 920 -0.94 14.92 -0.15
N SER A 921 -2.01 15.65 -0.49
CA SER A 921 -3.39 15.14 -0.35
C SER A 921 -3.75 14.05 -1.36
N MET A 922 -3.14 14.07 -2.55
CA MET A 922 -3.40 13.13 -3.65
C MET A 922 -2.65 11.81 -3.55
N ARG A 923 -1.54 11.77 -2.81
CA ARG A 923 -0.58 10.66 -2.84
C ARG A 923 -0.94 9.62 -1.78
N GLY A 924 -1.16 8.38 -2.20
CA GLY A 924 -1.41 7.23 -1.31
C GLY A 924 -0.17 6.74 -0.54
N SER A 925 0.73 7.65 -0.15
CA SER A 925 2.03 7.36 0.47
C SER A 925 2.10 7.88 1.90
N LYS A 926 3.13 7.46 2.64
CA LYS A 926 3.28 7.79 4.06
C LYS A 926 3.90 9.17 4.37
N ALA A 927 4.57 9.83 3.41
CA ALA A 927 5.15 11.17 3.56
C ALA A 927 5.48 11.82 2.20
N LEU A 928 5.60 13.15 2.15
CA LEU A 928 6.12 13.89 0.99
C LEU A 928 7.07 15.01 1.41
N THR A 929 8.35 14.69 1.30
CA THR A 929 9.48 15.63 1.28
C THR A 929 10.08 15.69 -0.12
N ILE A 930 10.80 16.77 -0.42
CA ILE A 930 11.62 16.85 -1.63
C ILE A 930 13.05 16.38 -1.32
N GLN A 931 13.74 15.84 -2.32
CA GLN A 931 15.19 15.68 -2.32
C GLN A 931 15.77 16.41 -3.54
N LEU A 932 16.79 17.25 -3.34
CA LEU A 932 17.47 17.91 -4.46
C LEU A 932 18.28 16.89 -5.28
N ALA A 933 18.19 17.02 -6.60
CA ALA A 933 18.98 16.28 -7.57
C ALA A 933 19.59 17.27 -8.58
N ARG A 934 20.62 18.01 -8.15
CA ARG A 934 21.30 18.99 -8.99
C ARG A 934 22.26 18.27 -9.93
N GLN A 935 22.11 18.52 -11.24
CA GLN A 935 22.89 17.85 -12.28
C GLN A 935 24.40 17.99 -12.04
N GLY A 936 25.11 16.87 -12.04
CA GLY A 936 26.55 16.79 -11.84
C GLY A 936 27.06 17.09 -10.42
N LEU A 937 26.16 17.27 -9.43
CA LEU A 937 26.52 17.54 -8.03
C LEU A 937 26.02 16.47 -7.06
N ASP A 938 24.77 16.01 -7.21
CA ASP A 938 24.13 15.12 -6.23
C ASP A 938 23.94 13.69 -6.77
N GLY A 939 24.31 12.67 -5.99
CA GLY A 939 24.03 11.27 -6.32
C GLY A 939 22.54 10.92 -6.46
N ALA A 940 21.64 11.82 -6.03
CA ALA A 940 20.20 11.74 -6.27
C ALA A 940 19.83 11.83 -7.77
N GLU A 941 20.71 12.40 -8.61
CA GLU A 941 20.55 12.40 -10.07
C GLU A 941 20.43 10.98 -10.65
N TYR A 942 21.12 9.99 -10.07
CA TYR A 942 20.97 8.60 -10.50
C TYR A 942 19.56 8.05 -10.21
N GLU A 943 18.87 8.53 -9.17
CA GLU A 943 17.48 8.14 -8.90
C GLU A 943 16.51 8.84 -9.85
N PHE A 944 16.76 10.11 -10.20
CA PHE A 944 16.04 10.80 -11.28
C PHE A 944 16.15 10.01 -12.60
N ALA A 945 17.37 9.68 -13.04
CA ALA A 945 17.62 8.93 -14.28
C ALA A 945 17.01 7.51 -14.27
N ARG A 946 16.90 6.87 -13.10
CA ARG A 946 16.22 5.57 -12.92
C ARG A 946 14.71 5.65 -13.11
N MET A 947 14.10 6.79 -12.81
CA MET A 947 12.65 7.03 -12.92
C MET A 947 12.20 7.44 -14.33
N LEU A 948 13.13 7.73 -15.25
CA LEU A 948 12.85 7.94 -16.67
C LEU A 948 12.55 6.60 -17.37
N VAL A 949 11.45 5.95 -16.97
CA VAL A 949 11.12 4.56 -17.31
C VAL A 949 10.86 4.29 -18.79
N GLU A 950 10.71 5.31 -19.63
CA GLU A 950 10.61 5.13 -21.09
C GLU A 950 11.98 4.95 -21.76
N ASP A 951 13.08 5.34 -21.12
CA ASP A 951 14.43 5.28 -21.69
C ASP A 951 15.11 3.91 -21.52
N ARG A 952 16.22 3.67 -22.22
CA ARG A 952 17.05 2.48 -22.04
C ARG A 952 17.88 2.56 -20.74
N ASN A 953 17.25 2.25 -19.62
CA ASN A 953 17.85 2.19 -18.28
C ASN A 953 17.51 0.88 -17.56
N ASN A 954 18.05 0.70 -16.34
CA ASN A 954 17.75 -0.43 -15.44
C ASN A 954 17.91 -1.83 -16.07
N GLU A 955 18.89 -1.99 -16.98
CA GLU A 955 19.12 -3.21 -17.77
C GLU A 955 17.91 -3.71 -18.58
N ALA A 956 17.09 -2.79 -19.08
CA ALA A 956 15.94 -3.10 -19.91
C ALA A 956 15.85 -2.16 -21.14
N HIS A 957 14.93 -2.50 -22.04
CA HIS A 957 14.63 -1.78 -23.27
C HIS A 957 14.12 -0.35 -23.00
N SER A 958 14.27 0.54 -24.00
CA SER A 958 13.38 1.72 -24.08
C SER A 958 11.94 1.29 -24.36
N TYR A 959 10.96 2.17 -24.18
CA TYR A 959 9.56 1.82 -24.45
C TYR A 959 9.30 1.54 -25.95
N VAL A 960 9.99 2.25 -26.85
CA VAL A 960 9.93 2.00 -28.29
C VAL A 960 10.54 0.64 -28.64
N ASP A 961 11.75 0.35 -28.15
CA ASP A 961 12.40 -0.96 -28.37
C ASP A 961 11.54 -2.11 -27.82
N TRP A 962 10.89 -1.89 -26.68
CA TRP A 962 9.98 -2.85 -26.04
C TRP A 962 8.73 -3.12 -26.89
N LEU A 963 8.06 -2.09 -27.42
CA LEU A 963 6.91 -2.30 -28.30
C LEU A 963 7.31 -3.02 -29.60
N VAL A 964 8.48 -2.73 -30.16
CA VAL A 964 9.02 -3.45 -31.34
C VAL A 964 9.33 -4.91 -31.01
N HIS A 965 9.95 -5.18 -29.85
CA HIS A 965 10.21 -6.53 -29.35
C HIS A 965 8.91 -7.32 -29.16
N ILE A 966 7.92 -6.75 -28.46
CA ILE A 966 6.61 -7.34 -28.22
C ILE A 966 5.88 -7.59 -29.55
N HIS A 967 5.85 -6.63 -30.48
CA HIS A 967 5.23 -6.80 -31.80
C HIS A 967 5.85 -7.94 -32.59
N ARG A 968 7.19 -8.06 -32.61
CA ARG A 968 7.88 -9.19 -33.24
C ARG A 968 7.45 -10.53 -32.66
N HIS A 969 7.39 -10.66 -31.33
CA HIS A 969 6.96 -11.90 -30.68
C HIS A 969 5.46 -12.19 -30.88
N VAL A 970 4.62 -11.16 -30.95
CA VAL A 970 3.20 -11.28 -31.35
C VAL A 970 3.07 -11.84 -32.78
N GLN A 971 3.87 -11.37 -33.75
CA GLN A 971 3.86 -11.95 -35.10
C GLN A 971 4.25 -13.44 -35.08
N LEU A 972 5.30 -13.81 -34.32
CA LEU A 972 5.75 -15.20 -34.22
C LEU A 972 4.70 -16.12 -33.58
N GLU A 973 3.93 -15.64 -32.60
CA GLU A 973 2.81 -16.39 -32.03
C GLU A 973 1.70 -16.59 -33.07
N LEU A 974 1.35 -15.53 -33.82
CA LEU A 974 0.29 -15.57 -34.83
C LEU A 974 0.63 -16.46 -36.04
N THR A 975 1.90 -16.57 -36.42
CA THR A 975 2.35 -17.49 -37.47
C THR A 975 2.62 -18.91 -36.97
N GLY A 976 2.49 -19.17 -35.66
CA GLY A 976 2.83 -20.46 -35.06
C GLY A 976 4.33 -20.79 -35.07
N GLN A 977 5.19 -19.79 -35.30
CA GLN A 977 6.65 -19.94 -35.42
C GLN A 977 7.39 -19.61 -34.12
N ARG A 978 6.71 -19.07 -33.10
CA ARG A 978 7.30 -18.84 -31.78
C ARG A 978 7.61 -20.19 -31.12
N LYS A 979 8.89 -20.52 -31.06
CA LYS A 979 9.37 -21.53 -30.11
C LYS A 979 9.12 -20.99 -28.70
N LYS A 980 8.39 -21.76 -27.89
CA LYS A 980 8.38 -21.60 -26.43
C LYS A 980 9.66 -22.24 -25.90
N ASP A 981 10.79 -21.59 -26.17
CA ASP A 981 12.07 -22.04 -25.67
C ASP A 981 12.05 -21.95 -24.13
N SER A 982 12.25 -23.08 -23.46
CA SER A 982 12.23 -23.18 -21.99
C SER A 982 13.41 -22.46 -21.30
N ASP A 983 14.34 -21.93 -22.09
CA ASP A 983 15.43 -21.06 -21.65
C ASP A 983 15.10 -19.59 -21.91
N ALA A 984 15.21 -18.77 -20.87
CA ALA A 984 14.91 -17.34 -20.88
C ALA A 984 15.89 -16.46 -21.71
N SER A 985 16.19 -16.84 -22.95
CA SER A 985 17.01 -16.07 -23.91
C SER A 985 16.34 -14.79 -24.41
N ILE A 986 15.04 -14.62 -24.14
CA ILE A 986 14.21 -13.47 -24.55
C ILE A 986 14.82 -12.12 -24.09
N THR A 987 15.58 -12.10 -22.99
CA THR A 987 16.21 -10.87 -22.45
C THR A 987 17.73 -10.80 -22.59
N SER A 988 18.41 -11.79 -23.19
CA SER A 988 19.88 -11.92 -23.05
C SER A 988 20.75 -11.03 -23.95
N ASN A 989 20.18 -10.22 -24.83
CA ASN A 989 20.95 -9.46 -25.85
C ASN A 989 21.26 -7.99 -25.49
N LEU A 990 21.08 -7.55 -24.23
CA LEU A 990 21.35 -6.15 -23.82
C LEU A 990 22.61 -5.95 -22.96
N ALA A 991 23.23 -7.02 -22.46
CA ALA A 991 24.46 -6.97 -21.68
C ALA A 991 25.70 -6.72 -22.56
N GLY A 992 25.86 -5.49 -23.07
CA GLY A 992 27.01 -5.15 -23.92
C GLY A 992 27.18 -3.69 -24.34
N LEU A 993 26.17 -2.82 -24.17
CA LEU A 993 26.26 -1.40 -24.56
C LEU A 993 25.86 -0.50 -23.39
N ARG A 994 26.87 0.08 -22.72
CA ARG A 994 26.69 1.29 -21.90
C ARG A 994 26.42 2.47 -22.86
N PRO A 995 25.48 3.38 -22.54
CA PRO A 995 25.40 4.66 -23.25
C PRO A 995 26.74 5.42 -23.11
N PRO A 996 27.25 6.06 -24.18
CA PRO A 996 28.49 6.85 -24.12
C PRO A 996 28.32 8.24 -23.47
N TYR A 997 27.20 8.50 -22.80
CA TYR A 997 26.89 9.75 -22.10
C TYR A 997 26.52 9.47 -20.65
N TRP A 998 27.55 9.28 -19.81
CA TRP A 998 27.55 9.44 -18.35
C TRP A 998 28.99 9.74 -17.91
#